data_AF-A0A6A1WH28-F1
#
_entry.id   AF-A0A6A1WH28-F1
#
_cell.length_a   1.000
_cell.length_b   1.000
_cell.length_c   1.000
_cell.angle_alpha   90.00
_cell.angle_beta   90.00
_cell.angle_gamma   90.00
#
_symmetry.space_group_name_H-M   'P 1'
#
loop_
_entity.id
_entity.type
_entity.pdbx_description
1 polymer ?
#
loop_
_entity_poly.entity_id
_entity_poly.type
_entity_poly.pdbx_seq_one_letter_code
_entity_poly.pdbx_strand_id
1 'polypeptide(L)'
;MASIAHSSNLALLRKKLQNDMQTLFTAQKSFVLSPNFVRLSNKSDGYSQARRSGFGVARATAEVVDDRVVEKEDRAEERGRVLRVGLICGGPSAERGISLNSARSVLDHIQGEDLHVSCYYIDCNLNAYAISSSQAYSNTPADFDFKLENLAQGFRSLSEFAEHLAASVDIVFPAIHGRFGEDGGIQGLLEEYGIPFVGTGSNECLQAFDKASEKNDSELSKWFARNQLNHYSGKVVVKPARAGSSIGVKVAYGVHDSLAKAKEIVSEGIDDRVLVEMFLEGGSEFTAIVLDVGSGLHCHPVVLLPTEVELRFHGSGDAKEKDAIFNYRRKYLPTQQVAYHTPPRFPINVIESIREGASLLFQRLGLRDFARIDGWFLPNSVHMLLSSNSKFGRTESGNVIFTDINLISGMEQTSFLFQQASKVTVLIMFLMLLLNLKEVTLSNIQVGFSHSNILRTIIYRACIRFPSLASFCSGSSHLPRRSKSSQINELFSNRTKRKVFVIFGGDTSERQVSLMSGTNVWLNLQAFDDNMAETDIDDFHIIKLCYSLVLRHTTEEVIAACIEAIEPARAALTSQFRNRVINDLMEGLAKHDWFTGFDIADEQPMQFSVEQWIKHAKELQATVFIAVHGGIGEDGTLQALLEAEGISYTGPGVIPSKTCMDKVATSLALNHLATRGVLTINNDVRKKEDLLNIPTVDIWHDLTSKLQCETLCVKPARDGCSTGVARLCCANDLAVYVKALEDCLPRIPSNSFSKAHGTIEMPNPSPNLVIFEPFIETDEIIVSSKATNENGHRLMWKGHSRWVEVTVGVVGKCGSMHSLSPSVTVKESGDILSLEEKFQDITCLTGGTGINLTPPPMSIISKKALERCKEHIELIANTLQLEGFSRIDAFVNVDSGEVLIIEVNTVPGMTPSTVLIHQALAEEPPMYPRQFFRMLLDLALERSK
;
A
#
# COMPACT_ATOMS: atom_id res chain seq x y z
N MET A 1 -37.21 42.04 41.24
CA MET A 1 -38.63 41.77 40.91
C MET A 1 -38.65 40.50 40.07
N ALA A 2 -38.75 39.33 40.71
CA ALA A 2 -39.97 38.49 40.82
C ALA A 2 -40.49 38.01 39.44
N SER A 3 -40.83 36.76 39.12
CA SER A 3 -40.69 35.38 39.63
C SER A 3 -41.54 34.53 38.63
N ILE A 4 -41.21 33.30 38.16
CA ILE A 4 -41.74 31.99 38.65
C ILE A 4 -41.57 30.92 37.52
N ALA A 5 -40.98 29.77 37.91
CA ALA A 5 -41.23 28.34 37.61
C ALA A 5 -41.44 27.82 36.15
N HIS A 6 -40.96 26.63 35.74
CA HIS A 6 -41.22 25.31 36.32
C HIS A 6 -40.10 24.29 35.99
N SER A 7 -39.75 23.48 36.99
CA SER A 7 -38.85 22.33 36.95
C SER A 7 -39.58 21.10 37.48
N SER A 8 -39.87 20.12 36.63
CA SER A 8 -40.23 18.74 37.05
C SER A 8 -40.51 17.86 35.84
N ASN A 9 -39.55 17.06 35.38
CA ASN A 9 -39.81 15.83 34.60
C ASN A 9 -38.63 14.85 34.40
N LEU A 10 -37.45 15.08 35.01
CA LEU A 10 -36.28 14.20 34.84
C LEU A 10 -36.07 13.18 35.97
N ALA A 11 -36.87 13.21 37.04
CA ALA A 11 -36.71 12.32 38.19
C ALA A 11 -37.57 11.03 38.13
N LEU A 12 -38.50 10.91 37.18
CA LEU A 12 -39.42 9.76 37.09
C LEU A 12 -38.95 8.65 36.12
N LEU A 13 -38.03 8.94 35.20
CA LEU A 13 -37.49 7.94 34.25
C LEU A 13 -36.35 7.08 34.85
N ARG A 14 -35.60 7.61 35.83
CA ARG A 14 -34.48 6.87 36.46
C ARG A 14 -34.93 5.79 37.45
N LYS A 15 -36.17 5.84 37.95
CA LYS A 15 -36.72 4.85 38.89
C LYS A 15 -37.40 3.64 38.22
N LYS A 16 -37.57 3.67 36.90
CA LYS A 16 -38.25 2.59 36.14
C LYS A 16 -37.27 1.63 35.45
N LEU A 17 -36.02 2.04 35.25
CA LEU A 17 -34.95 1.20 34.67
C LEU A 17 -34.14 0.41 35.70
N GLN A 18 -34.35 0.67 37.00
CA GLN A 18 -33.59 0.03 38.08
C GLN A 18 -34.33 -1.16 38.73
N ASN A 19 -35.60 -1.40 38.38
CA ASN A 19 -36.41 -2.51 38.91
C ASN A 19 -36.54 -3.72 37.96
N ASP A 20 -36.12 -3.61 36.69
CA ASP A 20 -36.20 -4.72 35.71
C ASP A 20 -34.90 -5.54 35.63
N MET A 21 -33.88 -5.19 36.43
CA MET A 21 -32.59 -5.89 36.52
C MET A 21 -32.42 -6.74 37.80
N GLN A 22 -33.49 -6.96 38.57
CA GLN A 22 -33.45 -7.72 39.82
C GLN A 22 -34.35 -8.98 39.85
N THR A 23 -34.85 -9.41 38.68
CA THR A 23 -35.72 -10.60 38.54
C THR A 23 -35.16 -11.71 37.63
N LEU A 24 -33.86 -11.65 37.29
CA LEU A 24 -33.18 -12.67 36.46
C LEU A 24 -32.16 -13.54 37.23
N PHE A 25 -32.03 -13.35 38.54
CA PHE A 25 -31.18 -14.17 39.42
C PHE A 25 -32.01 -14.91 40.47
N THR A 26 -32.84 -15.87 40.05
CA THR A 26 -33.32 -16.97 40.91
C THR A 26 -33.97 -18.05 40.04
N ALA A 27 -33.21 -19.06 39.62
CA ALA A 27 -33.67 -20.45 39.45
C ALA A 27 -32.53 -21.34 38.93
N GLN A 28 -31.72 -21.88 39.84
CA GLN A 28 -31.07 -23.17 39.64
C GLN A 28 -31.96 -24.25 40.27
N LYS A 29 -32.37 -25.27 39.50
CA LYS A 29 -32.03 -26.70 39.74
C LYS A 29 -32.88 -27.68 38.93
N SER A 30 -32.17 -28.75 38.54
CA SER A 30 -32.58 -30.14 38.25
C SER A 30 -33.45 -30.44 37.02
N PHE A 31 -32.91 -31.21 36.06
CA PHE A 31 -33.35 -32.60 35.82
C PHE A 31 -32.25 -33.39 35.06
N VAL A 32 -32.31 -34.72 35.20
CA VAL A 32 -31.25 -35.72 35.06
C VAL A 32 -31.56 -36.70 33.89
N LEU A 33 -30.52 -37.14 33.16
CA LEU A 33 -30.30 -38.38 32.34
C LEU A 33 -31.50 -38.96 31.53
N SER A 34 -31.40 -39.24 30.23
CA SER A 34 -30.64 -40.35 29.60
C SER A 34 -31.07 -40.52 28.10
N PRO A 35 -30.34 -41.30 27.27
CA PRO A 35 -30.34 -41.22 25.80
C PRO A 35 -31.19 -42.30 25.12
N ASN A 36 -31.51 -42.16 23.82
CA ASN A 36 -31.63 -43.30 22.89
C ASN A 36 -31.68 -42.94 21.40
N PHE A 37 -30.98 -43.80 20.66
CA PHE A 37 -30.91 -44.08 19.22
C PHE A 37 -32.25 -44.12 18.45
N VAL A 38 -32.16 -43.92 17.11
CA VAL A 38 -32.63 -44.78 15.97
C VAL A 38 -32.83 -43.87 14.73
N ARG A 39 -31.97 -43.94 13.69
CA ARG A 39 -31.93 -44.84 12.51
C ARG A 39 -32.86 -44.43 11.33
N LEU A 40 -32.21 -44.02 10.23
CA LEU A 40 -32.48 -44.27 8.80
C LEU A 40 -33.94 -44.40 8.30
N SER A 41 -34.30 -43.62 7.26
CA SER A 41 -34.69 -44.21 5.97
C SER A 41 -34.73 -43.19 4.82
N ASN A 42 -34.05 -43.55 3.74
CA ASN A 42 -34.23 -43.03 2.39
C ASN A 42 -35.65 -43.35 1.89
N LYS A 43 -36.24 -42.44 1.11
CA LYS A 43 -37.08 -42.80 -0.05
C LYS A 43 -37.16 -41.66 -1.06
N SER A 44 -36.66 -41.99 -2.25
CA SER A 44 -36.98 -41.42 -3.54
C SER A 44 -38.47 -41.50 -3.83
N ASP A 45 -39.02 -40.51 -4.53
CA ASP A 45 -39.89 -40.69 -5.69
C ASP A 45 -40.14 -39.33 -6.36
N GLY A 46 -39.89 -39.26 -7.67
CA GLY A 46 -40.21 -38.11 -8.50
C GLY A 46 -41.60 -38.24 -9.13
N TYR A 47 -42.24 -37.12 -9.46
CA TYR A 47 -43.05 -36.95 -10.67
C TYR A 47 -43.30 -35.46 -10.94
N SER A 48 -43.60 -35.19 -12.20
CA SER A 48 -43.40 -33.99 -13.01
C SER A 48 -44.53 -32.94 -13.00
N GLN A 49 -44.12 -31.70 -13.34
CA GLN A 49 -44.83 -30.63 -14.08
C GLN A 49 -46.04 -29.91 -13.46
N ALA A 50 -45.88 -28.61 -13.19
CA ALA A 50 -46.72 -27.56 -13.77
C ALA A 50 -46.05 -26.17 -13.65
N ARG A 51 -45.84 -25.52 -14.80
CA ARG A 51 -45.38 -24.14 -14.95
C ARG A 51 -46.40 -23.14 -14.38
N ARG A 52 -45.95 -22.15 -13.60
CA ARG A 52 -46.50 -20.77 -13.65
C ARG A 52 -45.40 -19.76 -13.40
N SER A 53 -45.39 -18.77 -14.29
CA SER A 53 -44.43 -17.70 -14.51
C SER A 53 -44.43 -16.65 -13.40
N GLY A 54 -43.24 -16.34 -12.88
CA GLY A 54 -42.92 -15.10 -12.17
C GLY A 54 -41.52 -14.68 -12.58
N PHE A 55 -41.40 -13.49 -13.19
CA PHE A 55 -40.12 -12.91 -13.60
C PHE A 55 -39.27 -12.62 -12.35
N GLY A 56 -38.34 -13.53 -12.05
CA GLY A 56 -37.26 -13.31 -11.09
C GLY A 56 -36.01 -12.83 -11.84
N VAL A 57 -35.43 -11.74 -11.35
CA VAL A 57 -34.12 -11.23 -11.76
C VAL A 57 -33.09 -12.35 -11.60
N ALA A 58 -32.42 -12.70 -12.70
CA ALA A 58 -31.31 -13.66 -12.67
C ALA A 58 -30.14 -13.04 -11.89
N ARG A 59 -29.90 -13.54 -10.67
CA ARG A 59 -28.61 -13.37 -9.99
C ARG A 59 -27.56 -14.08 -10.84
N ALA A 60 -26.59 -13.33 -11.35
CA ALA A 60 -25.36 -13.90 -11.87
C ALA A 60 -24.63 -14.56 -10.69
N THR A 61 -24.59 -15.89 -10.70
CA THR A 61 -23.72 -16.68 -9.82
C THR A 61 -22.31 -16.56 -10.38
N ALA A 62 -21.54 -15.59 -9.88
CA ALA A 62 -20.08 -15.69 -9.94
C ALA A 62 -19.70 -16.86 -9.02
N GLU A 63 -18.96 -17.84 -9.54
CA GLU A 63 -18.37 -18.92 -8.74
C GLU A 63 -17.33 -18.29 -7.78
N VAL A 64 -17.72 -18.05 -6.53
CA VAL A 64 -16.87 -17.44 -5.48
C VAL A 64 -16.00 -18.48 -4.76
N VAL A 65 -16.01 -19.72 -5.21
CA VAL A 65 -15.16 -20.78 -4.66
C VAL A 65 -14.54 -21.51 -5.85
N ASP A 66 -13.22 -21.59 -5.91
CA ASP A 66 -12.53 -22.64 -6.66
C ASP A 66 -12.84 -23.95 -5.92
N ASP A 67 -14.07 -24.43 -6.10
CA ASP A 67 -14.67 -25.55 -5.39
C ASP A 67 -14.17 -26.83 -6.05
N ARG A 68 -12.84 -27.02 -6.02
CA ARG A 68 -12.28 -28.37 -6.07
C ARG A 68 -12.45 -28.97 -4.68
N VAL A 69 -13.68 -29.39 -4.38
CA VAL A 69 -13.93 -30.41 -3.39
C VAL A 69 -13.17 -31.65 -3.87
N VAL A 70 -11.95 -31.83 -3.40
CA VAL A 70 -11.24 -33.10 -3.51
C VAL A 70 -12.04 -34.06 -2.64
N GLU A 71 -12.92 -34.83 -3.27
CA GLU A 71 -13.58 -35.95 -2.62
C GLU A 71 -12.51 -36.80 -1.93
N LYS A 72 -12.76 -37.16 -0.67
CA LYS A 72 -11.92 -38.11 0.08
C LYS A 72 -12.00 -39.47 -0.62
N GLU A 73 -11.19 -39.67 -1.65
CA GLU A 73 -10.88 -41.01 -2.13
C GLU A 73 -9.78 -41.61 -1.26
N ASP A 74 -10.10 -42.77 -0.71
CA ASP A 74 -9.30 -43.56 0.18
C ASP A 74 -7.92 -43.93 -0.42
N ARG A 75 -6.88 -43.67 0.37
CA ARG A 75 -5.57 -44.36 0.38
C ARG A 75 -4.87 -44.49 -0.99
N ALA A 76 -4.24 -43.40 -1.44
CA ALA A 76 -3.12 -43.43 -2.36
C ALA A 76 -1.98 -42.51 -1.86
N GLU A 77 -0.76 -43.07 -1.87
CA GLU A 77 0.57 -42.58 -1.49
C GLU A 77 0.78 -41.08 -1.10
N GLU A 78 1.36 -40.86 0.08
CA GLU A 78 1.81 -39.56 0.63
C GLU A 78 2.86 -38.86 -0.27
N ARG A 79 2.40 -38.10 -1.26
CA ARG A 79 3.20 -37.06 -1.94
C ARG A 79 2.52 -35.69 -1.81
N GLY A 80 3.22 -34.77 -1.13
CA GLY A 80 3.08 -33.31 -1.23
C GLY A 80 1.70 -32.71 -0.97
N ARG A 81 1.21 -32.71 0.28
CA ARG A 81 0.01 -31.94 0.64
C ARG A 81 0.34 -30.43 0.59
N VAL A 82 -0.46 -29.65 -0.14
CA VAL A 82 -0.36 -28.17 -0.22
C VAL A 82 -0.85 -27.57 1.09
N LEU A 83 -0.12 -26.60 1.65
CA LEU A 83 -0.52 -25.91 2.88
C LEU A 83 -1.60 -24.86 2.58
N ARG A 84 -2.78 -24.97 3.21
CA ARG A 84 -3.87 -24.00 3.02
C ARG A 84 -3.79 -22.91 4.09
N VAL A 85 -3.60 -21.67 3.67
CA VAL A 85 -3.45 -20.50 4.55
C VAL A 85 -4.66 -19.57 4.42
N GLY A 86 -5.35 -19.31 5.53
CA GLY A 86 -6.41 -18.31 5.60
C GLY A 86 -5.84 -16.93 5.92
N LEU A 87 -5.81 -16.01 4.97
CA LEU A 87 -5.36 -14.63 5.17
C LEU A 87 -6.54 -13.74 5.56
N ILE A 88 -6.54 -13.21 6.78
CA ILE A 88 -7.64 -12.37 7.29
C ILE A 88 -7.19 -10.91 7.36
N CYS A 89 -7.95 -10.01 6.75
CA CYS A 89 -7.69 -8.56 6.77
C CYS A 89 -8.95 -7.74 7.10
N GLY A 90 -8.81 -6.43 7.19
CA GLY A 90 -9.87 -5.50 7.56
C GLY A 90 -9.78 -5.08 9.02
N GLY A 91 -10.91 -5.14 9.72
CA GLY A 91 -11.08 -4.83 11.14
C GLY A 91 -11.82 -3.51 11.41
N PRO A 92 -12.23 -3.28 12.67
CA PRO A 92 -12.97 -2.10 13.10
C PRO A 92 -12.11 -0.85 13.32
N SER A 93 -10.79 -0.98 13.25
CA SER A 93 -9.85 0.13 13.45
C SER A 93 -9.79 1.07 12.24
N ALA A 94 -9.38 2.33 12.48
CA ALA A 94 -8.98 3.27 11.44
C ALA A 94 -7.75 2.77 10.63
N GLU A 95 -7.02 1.76 11.13
CA GLU A 95 -5.86 1.13 10.49
C GLU A 95 -6.23 0.14 9.36
N ARG A 96 -7.52 0.06 8.99
CA ARG A 96 -8.05 -0.85 7.96
C ARG A 96 -7.34 -0.75 6.61
N GLY A 97 -6.88 0.44 6.21
CA GLY A 97 -6.07 0.64 5.00
C GLY A 97 -4.71 -0.09 5.07
N ILE A 98 -4.02 -0.02 6.22
CA ILE A 98 -2.76 -0.76 6.45
C ILE A 98 -3.02 -2.27 6.40
N SER A 99 -4.15 -2.73 6.94
CA SER A 99 -4.54 -4.13 6.90
C SER A 99 -4.70 -4.66 5.48
N LEU A 100 -5.41 -3.92 4.62
CA LEU A 100 -5.56 -4.29 3.20
C LEU A 100 -4.21 -4.32 2.47
N ASN A 101 -3.37 -3.30 2.65
CA ASN A 101 -2.03 -3.27 2.03
C ASN A 101 -1.12 -4.40 2.52
N SER A 102 -1.18 -4.72 3.82
CA SER A 102 -0.46 -5.85 4.41
C SER A 102 -0.93 -7.17 3.78
N ALA A 103 -2.24 -7.34 3.61
CA ALA A 103 -2.81 -8.55 3.00
C ALA A 103 -2.42 -8.70 1.53
N ARG A 104 -2.46 -7.63 0.73
CA ARG A 104 -1.98 -7.64 -0.67
C ARG A 104 -0.53 -8.09 -0.75
N SER A 105 0.34 -7.49 0.07
CA SER A 105 1.76 -7.83 0.12
C SER A 105 1.99 -9.28 0.55
N VAL A 106 1.26 -9.78 1.56
CA VAL A 106 1.37 -11.19 1.97
C VAL A 106 0.94 -12.11 0.82
N LEU A 107 -0.22 -11.87 0.22
CA LEU A 107 -0.74 -12.64 -0.91
C LEU A 107 0.24 -12.66 -2.09
N ASP A 108 0.77 -11.50 -2.46
CA ASP A 108 1.74 -11.30 -3.55
C ASP A 108 3.05 -12.07 -3.35
N HIS A 109 3.39 -12.48 -2.13
CA HIS A 109 4.70 -13.06 -1.84
C HIS A 109 4.66 -14.52 -1.33
N ILE A 110 3.55 -14.99 -0.75
CA ILE A 110 3.48 -16.37 -0.22
C ILE A 110 2.84 -17.38 -1.17
N GLN A 111 1.90 -16.95 -2.03
CA GLN A 111 1.18 -17.82 -2.96
C GLN A 111 2.17 -18.56 -3.89
N GLY A 112 2.04 -19.89 -3.95
CA GLY A 112 2.93 -20.78 -4.73
C GLY A 112 2.34 -22.18 -4.92
N GLU A 113 3.13 -23.10 -5.50
CA GLU A 113 2.69 -24.49 -5.72
C GLU A 113 2.53 -25.28 -4.41
N ASP A 114 3.25 -24.86 -3.37
CA ASP A 114 3.32 -25.48 -2.04
C ASP A 114 2.34 -24.85 -1.03
N LEU A 115 1.80 -23.67 -1.33
CA LEU A 115 0.97 -22.89 -0.43
C LEU A 115 -0.18 -22.21 -1.18
N HIS A 116 -1.40 -22.52 -0.74
CA HIS A 116 -2.64 -21.94 -1.27
C HIS A 116 -3.25 -20.96 -0.27
N VAL A 117 -3.47 -19.71 -0.68
CA VAL A 117 -4.06 -18.66 0.16
C VAL A 117 -5.53 -18.46 -0.15
N SER A 118 -6.36 -18.51 0.89
CA SER A 118 -7.77 -18.09 0.85
C SER A 118 -7.92 -16.78 1.63
N CYS A 119 -8.57 -15.78 1.04
CA CYS A 119 -8.68 -14.44 1.62
C CYS A 119 -10.02 -14.23 2.31
N TYR A 120 -9.98 -13.54 3.46
CA TYR A 120 -11.15 -13.20 4.26
C TYR A 120 -11.07 -11.75 4.73
N TYR A 121 -12.23 -11.10 4.83
CA TYR A 121 -12.35 -9.72 5.27
C TYR A 121 -13.28 -9.59 6.46
N ILE A 122 -12.95 -8.69 7.37
CA ILE A 122 -13.78 -8.32 8.52
C ILE A 122 -14.08 -6.82 8.42
N ASP A 123 -15.36 -6.46 8.41
CA ASP A 123 -15.78 -5.07 8.30
C ASP A 123 -15.73 -4.31 9.64
N CYS A 124 -16.12 -3.04 9.63
CA CYS A 124 -16.10 -2.20 10.82
C CYS A 124 -17.11 -2.59 11.91
N ASN A 125 -18.10 -3.41 11.55
CA ASN A 125 -19.13 -3.95 12.44
C ASN A 125 -18.84 -5.39 12.88
N LEU A 126 -17.63 -5.91 12.56
CA LEU A 126 -17.21 -7.28 12.83
C LEU A 126 -18.01 -8.35 12.07
N ASN A 127 -18.61 -8.02 10.93
CA ASN A 127 -19.12 -9.03 10.02
C ASN A 127 -17.95 -9.58 9.19
N ALA A 128 -17.92 -10.90 9.01
CA ALA A 128 -16.88 -11.59 8.26
C ALA A 128 -17.37 -12.00 6.87
N TYR A 129 -16.46 -12.01 5.90
CA TYR A 129 -16.75 -12.31 4.50
C TYR A 129 -15.62 -13.13 3.89
N ALA A 130 -15.96 -14.13 3.08
CA ALA A 130 -15.02 -14.75 2.16
C ALA A 130 -14.89 -13.88 0.90
N ILE A 131 -13.66 -13.62 0.48
CA ILE A 131 -13.36 -12.74 -0.66
C ILE A 131 -12.43 -13.45 -1.65
N SER A 132 -12.54 -13.10 -2.93
CA SER A 132 -11.54 -13.51 -3.92
C SER A 132 -10.21 -12.78 -3.69
N SER A 133 -9.13 -13.37 -4.18
CA SER A 133 -7.81 -12.72 -4.26
C SER A 133 -7.86 -11.43 -5.09
N SER A 134 -8.71 -11.33 -6.12
CA SER A 134 -8.89 -10.10 -6.90
C SER A 134 -9.49 -8.96 -6.08
N GLN A 135 -10.41 -9.25 -5.16
CA GLN A 135 -11.01 -8.23 -4.28
C GLN A 135 -9.99 -7.61 -3.32
N ALA A 136 -8.93 -8.34 -2.94
CA ALA A 136 -7.87 -7.82 -2.07
C ALA A 136 -7.17 -6.58 -2.65
N TYR A 137 -7.18 -6.40 -3.97
CA TYR A 137 -6.58 -5.26 -4.65
C TYR A 137 -7.46 -4.00 -4.65
N SER A 138 -8.71 -4.04 -4.18
CA SER A 138 -9.61 -2.87 -4.19
C SER A 138 -8.99 -1.67 -3.50
N ASN A 139 -9.09 -0.49 -4.11
CA ASN A 139 -8.23 0.67 -3.86
C ASN A 139 -8.19 1.13 -2.39
N THR A 140 -9.37 1.46 -1.86
CA THR A 140 -9.56 1.97 -0.50
C THR A 140 -10.48 1.08 0.31
N PRO A 141 -10.50 1.21 1.64
CA PRO A 141 -11.51 0.52 2.44
C PRO A 141 -12.95 0.87 2.01
N ALA A 142 -13.20 2.09 1.52
CA ALA A 142 -14.52 2.48 1.01
C ALA A 142 -14.86 1.81 -0.33
N ASP A 143 -13.90 1.74 -1.26
CA ASP A 143 -14.04 0.96 -2.51
C ASP A 143 -14.30 -0.52 -2.22
N PHE A 144 -13.57 -1.05 -1.23
CA PHE A 144 -13.72 -2.42 -0.77
C PHE A 144 -15.13 -2.68 -0.21
N ASP A 145 -15.59 -1.86 0.75
CA ASP A 145 -16.93 -2.00 1.36
C ASP A 145 -18.04 -1.89 0.29
N PHE A 146 -17.89 -1.00 -0.69
CA PHE A 146 -18.83 -0.87 -1.80
C PHE A 146 -18.89 -2.14 -2.68
N LYS A 147 -17.73 -2.74 -2.98
CA LYS A 147 -17.63 -3.97 -3.78
C LYS A 147 -18.10 -5.21 -3.01
N LEU A 148 -17.92 -5.20 -1.69
CA LEU A 148 -18.27 -6.30 -0.78
C LEU A 148 -19.75 -6.67 -0.87
N GLU A 149 -20.65 -5.68 -0.88
CA GLU A 149 -22.11 -5.88 -0.86
C GLU A 149 -22.64 -6.71 -2.04
N ASN A 150 -21.93 -6.69 -3.18
CA ASN A 150 -22.37 -7.33 -4.42
C ASN A 150 -21.63 -8.65 -4.73
N LEU A 151 -20.43 -8.85 -4.17
CA LEU A 151 -19.51 -9.89 -4.62
C LEU A 151 -19.09 -10.88 -3.53
N ALA A 152 -19.19 -10.51 -2.25
CA ALA A 152 -18.66 -11.33 -1.16
C ALA A 152 -19.71 -12.27 -0.55
N GLN A 153 -19.27 -13.45 -0.13
CA GLN A 153 -20.09 -14.36 0.67
C GLN A 153 -19.92 -13.99 2.16
N GLY A 154 -20.92 -13.30 2.72
CA GLY A 154 -20.95 -12.98 4.14
C GLY A 154 -21.33 -14.17 5.01
N PHE A 155 -20.68 -14.28 6.17
CA PHE A 155 -21.05 -15.22 7.23
C PHE A 155 -22.09 -14.59 8.15
N ARG A 156 -23.01 -15.37 8.73
CA ARG A 156 -24.07 -14.85 9.61
C ARG A 156 -23.56 -14.46 10.98
N SER A 157 -22.45 -15.04 11.40
CA SER A 157 -21.79 -14.75 12.67
C SER A 157 -20.29 -15.07 12.59
N LEU A 158 -19.52 -14.52 13.53
CA LEU A 158 -18.11 -14.88 13.71
C LEU A 158 -17.92 -16.37 14.06
N SER A 159 -18.90 -16.99 14.71
CA SER A 159 -18.90 -18.43 14.99
C SER A 159 -18.96 -19.26 13.71
N GLU A 160 -19.88 -18.93 12.80
CA GLU A 160 -19.97 -19.62 11.49
C GLU A 160 -18.69 -19.41 10.67
N PHE A 161 -18.12 -18.20 10.72
CA PHE A 161 -16.84 -17.90 10.10
C PHE A 161 -15.71 -18.76 10.66
N ALA A 162 -15.60 -18.89 11.99
CA ALA A 162 -14.59 -19.72 12.63
C ALA A 162 -14.78 -21.21 12.30
N GLU A 163 -16.02 -21.71 12.28
CA GLU A 163 -16.33 -23.08 11.84
C GLU A 163 -15.90 -23.32 10.39
N HIS A 164 -16.14 -22.35 9.51
CA HIS A 164 -15.67 -22.41 8.13
C HIS A 164 -14.14 -22.48 8.06
N LEU A 165 -13.42 -21.58 8.75
CA LEU A 165 -11.96 -21.57 8.80
C LEU A 165 -11.40 -22.92 9.29
N ALA A 166 -11.96 -23.47 10.37
CA ALA A 166 -11.54 -24.76 10.90
C ALA A 166 -11.68 -25.93 9.90
N ALA A 167 -12.59 -25.81 8.93
CA ALA A 167 -12.79 -26.81 7.87
C ALA A 167 -11.95 -26.53 6.61
N SER A 168 -11.79 -25.26 6.24
CA SER A 168 -11.26 -24.86 4.93
C SER A 168 -9.76 -24.60 4.91
N VAL A 169 -9.15 -24.21 6.03
CA VAL A 169 -7.72 -23.86 6.10
C VAL A 169 -6.94 -24.72 7.09
N ASP A 170 -5.62 -24.78 6.93
CA ASP A 170 -4.73 -25.48 7.86
C ASP A 170 -4.12 -24.51 8.90
N ILE A 171 -3.88 -23.25 8.51
CA ILE A 171 -3.39 -22.17 9.39
C ILE A 171 -3.93 -20.80 8.96
N VAL A 172 -4.13 -19.89 9.90
CA VAL A 172 -4.56 -18.51 9.65
C VAL A 172 -3.41 -17.52 9.78
N PHE A 173 -3.30 -16.60 8.84
CA PHE A 173 -2.42 -15.42 8.92
C PHE A 173 -3.28 -14.18 9.20
N PRO A 174 -3.33 -13.67 10.45
CA PRO A 174 -4.04 -12.44 10.76
C PRO A 174 -3.22 -11.22 10.33
N ALA A 175 -3.76 -10.44 9.39
CA ALA A 175 -3.20 -9.17 8.93
C ALA A 175 -4.07 -7.98 9.36
N ILE A 176 -4.74 -8.07 10.51
CA ILE A 176 -5.60 -7.02 11.09
C ILE A 176 -4.76 -6.15 12.06
N HIS A 177 -4.83 -4.83 11.93
CA HIS A 177 -4.08 -3.88 12.76
C HIS A 177 -5.00 -3.14 13.74
N GLY A 178 -4.49 -2.79 14.93
CA GLY A 178 -5.25 -2.15 15.99
C GLY A 178 -6.33 -3.06 16.61
N ARG A 179 -7.50 -2.49 16.93
CA ARG A 179 -8.61 -3.21 17.56
C ARG A 179 -9.04 -4.45 16.77
N PHE A 180 -9.39 -5.52 17.47
CA PHE A 180 -9.68 -6.87 16.98
C PHE A 180 -8.48 -7.64 16.40
N GLY A 181 -7.34 -6.99 16.15
CA GLY A 181 -6.11 -7.62 15.68
C GLY A 181 -5.02 -7.66 16.76
N GLU A 182 -4.50 -6.51 17.15
CA GLU A 182 -3.42 -6.40 18.14
C GLU A 182 -3.92 -6.50 19.59
N ASP A 183 -5.22 -6.33 19.83
CA ASP A 183 -5.84 -6.49 21.16
C ASP A 183 -6.14 -7.96 21.54
N GLY A 184 -5.87 -8.91 20.65
CA GLY A 184 -6.11 -10.34 20.87
C GLY A 184 -7.50 -10.83 20.42
N GLY A 185 -8.36 -9.97 19.86
CA GLY A 185 -9.74 -10.32 19.51
C GLY A 185 -9.86 -11.48 18.52
N ILE A 186 -9.21 -11.38 17.35
CA ILE A 186 -9.21 -12.45 16.34
C ILE A 186 -8.49 -13.70 16.84
N GLN A 187 -7.40 -13.54 17.60
CA GLN A 187 -6.64 -14.66 18.16
C GLN A 187 -7.49 -15.45 19.15
N GLY A 188 -8.28 -14.77 20.01
CA GLY A 188 -9.20 -15.42 20.94
C GLY A 188 -10.26 -16.25 20.21
N LEU A 189 -10.81 -15.73 19.10
CA LEU A 189 -11.75 -16.47 18.25
C LEU A 189 -11.09 -17.72 17.64
N LEU A 190 -9.85 -17.61 17.15
CA LEU A 190 -9.13 -18.74 16.56
C LEU A 190 -8.76 -19.79 17.61
N GLU A 191 -8.36 -19.37 18.82
CA GLU A 191 -8.06 -20.24 19.96
C GLU A 191 -9.29 -21.03 20.43
N GLU A 192 -10.46 -20.38 20.50
CA GLU A 192 -11.73 -21.02 20.90
C GLU A 192 -12.10 -22.21 19.99
N TYR A 193 -11.84 -22.06 18.69
CA TYR A 193 -12.14 -23.09 17.68
C TYR A 193 -10.95 -24.01 17.37
N GLY A 194 -9.82 -23.85 18.06
CA GLY A 194 -8.62 -24.68 17.89
C GLY A 194 -7.95 -24.52 16.52
N ILE A 195 -8.09 -23.35 15.89
CA ILE A 195 -7.54 -23.04 14.57
C ILE A 195 -6.09 -22.55 14.73
N PRO A 196 -5.10 -23.21 14.11
CA PRO A 196 -3.72 -22.73 14.10
C PRO A 196 -3.60 -21.34 13.47
N PHE A 197 -2.75 -20.47 14.01
CA PHE A 197 -2.53 -19.14 13.45
C PHE A 197 -1.12 -18.61 13.66
N VAL A 198 -0.71 -17.66 12.82
CA VAL A 198 0.56 -16.90 12.90
C VAL A 198 0.42 -15.76 13.91
N GLY A 199 1.41 -15.58 14.78
CA GLY A 199 1.50 -14.50 15.74
C GLY A 199 1.31 -14.94 17.20
N THR A 200 1.15 -13.93 18.06
CA THR A 200 1.08 -14.07 19.53
C THR A 200 -0.34 -14.43 19.99
N GLY A 201 -0.46 -15.17 21.09
CA GLY A 201 -1.76 -15.58 21.66
C GLY A 201 -2.57 -14.44 22.26
N SER A 202 -3.88 -14.66 22.43
CA SER A 202 -4.83 -13.61 22.83
C SER A 202 -4.52 -12.94 24.17
N ASN A 203 -4.11 -13.73 25.17
CA ASN A 203 -3.80 -13.24 26.52
C ASN A 203 -2.55 -12.34 26.52
N GLU A 204 -1.50 -12.76 25.81
CA GLU A 204 -0.26 -12.00 25.66
C GLU A 204 -0.49 -10.72 24.85
N CYS A 205 -1.30 -10.79 23.78
CA CYS A 205 -1.71 -9.61 23.01
C CYS A 205 -2.40 -8.56 23.90
N LEU A 206 -3.38 -8.99 24.71
CA LEU A 206 -4.10 -8.10 25.62
C LEU A 206 -3.17 -7.42 26.65
N GLN A 207 -2.17 -8.15 27.16
CA GLN A 207 -1.18 -7.60 28.09
C GLN A 207 -0.21 -6.61 27.43
N ALA A 208 0.17 -6.85 26.17
CA ALA A 208 1.11 -6.01 25.44
C ALA A 208 0.45 -4.76 24.84
N PHE A 209 -0.84 -4.82 24.53
CA PHE A 209 -1.54 -3.77 23.78
C PHE A 209 -2.22 -2.70 24.66
N ASP A 210 -2.77 -3.04 25.83
CA ASP A 210 -3.40 -2.02 26.72
C ASP A 210 -2.34 -1.23 27.49
N LYS A 211 -2.07 0.00 27.00
CA LYS A 211 -1.01 0.88 27.53
C LYS A 211 -1.47 1.83 28.66
N ALA A 212 -2.76 1.83 29.04
CA ALA A 212 -3.30 2.90 29.89
C ALA A 212 -3.47 2.55 31.38
N SER A 213 -3.23 3.58 32.22
CA SER A 213 -3.74 3.69 33.58
C SER A 213 -4.69 4.88 33.65
N GLU A 214 -5.89 4.71 34.22
CA GLU A 214 -6.88 5.79 34.33
C GLU A 214 -6.33 6.92 35.22
N LYS A 215 -6.40 8.16 34.72
CA LYS A 215 -6.00 9.38 35.47
C LYS A 215 -7.06 10.47 35.33
N ASN A 216 -7.59 10.96 36.45
CA ASN A 216 -8.42 12.16 36.49
C ASN A 216 -7.58 13.46 36.51
N ASP A 217 -8.22 14.64 36.43
CA ASP A 217 -7.54 15.95 36.39
C ASP A 217 -6.60 16.17 37.60
N SER A 218 -7.02 15.75 38.80
CA SER A 218 -6.20 15.80 40.01
C SER A 218 -4.98 14.87 39.92
N GLU A 219 -5.14 13.69 39.33
CA GLU A 219 -4.07 12.72 39.12
C GLU A 219 -3.12 13.12 38.00
N LEU A 220 -3.61 13.75 36.94
CA LEU A 220 -2.77 14.28 35.86
C LEU A 220 -1.93 15.45 36.39
N SER A 221 -2.53 16.35 37.16
CA SER A 221 -1.79 17.41 37.86
C SER A 221 -0.72 16.84 38.81
N LYS A 222 -1.07 15.82 39.60
CA LYS A 222 -0.07 15.11 40.45
C LYS A 222 1.01 14.43 39.62
N TRP A 223 0.68 13.89 38.45
CA TRP A 223 1.65 13.25 37.55
C TRP A 223 2.60 14.28 36.94
N PHE A 224 2.12 15.46 36.51
CA PHE A 224 2.99 16.57 36.08
C PHE A 224 3.96 16.98 37.19
N ALA A 225 3.46 17.17 38.42
CA ALA A 225 4.30 17.50 39.57
C ALA A 225 5.34 16.42 39.90
N ARG A 226 4.95 15.13 39.88
CA ARG A 226 5.87 13.99 40.12
C ARG A 226 6.99 13.91 39.08
N ASN A 227 6.69 14.22 37.82
CA ASN A 227 7.66 14.23 36.72
C ASN A 227 8.36 15.59 36.55
N GLN A 228 8.17 16.53 37.49
CA GLN A 228 8.79 17.86 37.48
C GLN A 228 8.45 18.69 36.21
N LEU A 229 7.29 18.45 35.62
CA LEU A 229 6.79 19.19 34.46
C LEU A 229 6.00 20.42 34.90
N ASN A 230 6.13 21.52 34.16
CA ASN A 230 5.35 22.73 34.40
C ASN A 230 3.85 22.46 34.13
N HIS A 231 2.98 22.82 35.08
CA HIS A 231 1.53 22.61 34.95
C HIS A 231 0.88 23.33 33.77
N TYR A 232 1.44 24.45 33.33
CA TYR A 232 0.87 25.31 32.28
C TYR A 232 1.57 25.15 30.93
N SER A 233 2.84 24.74 30.92
CA SER A 233 3.66 24.71 29.70
C SER A 233 4.48 23.43 29.52
N GLY A 234 4.36 22.45 30.41
CA GLY A 234 5.11 21.19 30.32
C GLY A 234 4.73 20.41 29.07
N LYS A 235 5.72 20.07 28.25
CA LYS A 235 5.50 19.38 26.97
C LYS A 235 5.31 17.88 27.18
N VAL A 236 4.21 17.34 26.68
CA VAL A 236 3.84 15.92 26.80
C VAL A 236 3.31 15.39 25.48
N VAL A 237 3.25 14.06 25.36
CA VAL A 237 2.56 13.36 24.27
C VAL A 237 1.27 12.78 24.81
N VAL A 238 0.18 13.03 24.10
CA VAL A 238 -1.16 12.49 24.36
C VAL A 238 -1.46 11.50 23.23
N LYS A 239 -1.66 10.23 23.55
CA LYS A 239 -1.88 9.16 22.56
C LYS A 239 -3.01 8.21 22.98
N PRO A 240 -3.78 7.64 22.04
CA PRO A 240 -4.75 6.60 22.35
C PRO A 240 -4.09 5.37 23.00
N ALA A 241 -4.84 4.67 23.85
CA ALA A 241 -4.33 3.53 24.62
C ALA A 241 -4.25 2.24 23.79
N ARG A 242 -5.16 2.09 22.83
CA ARG A 242 -5.46 0.87 22.06
C ARG A 242 -5.50 1.14 20.56
N ALA A 243 -4.73 2.12 20.08
CA ALA A 243 -4.50 2.31 18.66
C ALA A 243 -3.01 2.16 18.34
N GLY A 244 -2.72 1.46 17.24
CA GLY A 244 -1.39 1.29 16.70
C GLY A 244 -0.98 2.46 15.81
N SER A 245 0.22 2.36 15.23
CA SER A 245 0.62 3.15 14.06
C SER A 245 0.68 4.69 14.23
N SER A 246 0.71 5.19 15.47
CA SER A 246 0.71 6.62 15.80
C SER A 246 -0.53 7.40 15.31
N ILE A 247 -1.69 6.75 15.16
CA ILE A 247 -2.97 7.44 14.91
C ILE A 247 -3.38 8.22 16.17
N GLY A 248 -3.85 9.45 16.00
CA GLY A 248 -4.36 10.26 17.12
C GLY A 248 -3.31 10.75 18.12
N VAL A 249 -2.02 10.57 17.85
CA VAL A 249 -0.93 11.07 18.71
C VAL A 249 -0.81 12.58 18.56
N LYS A 250 -0.98 13.32 19.66
CA LYS A 250 -0.93 14.78 19.71
C LYS A 250 0.09 15.23 20.77
N VAL A 251 0.95 16.20 20.43
CA VAL A 251 1.81 16.89 21.41
C VAL A 251 0.96 17.90 22.17
N ALA A 252 1.07 17.97 23.50
CA ALA A 252 0.30 18.89 24.34
C ALA A 252 1.18 19.67 25.33
N TYR A 253 0.67 20.82 25.79
CA TYR A 253 1.37 21.76 26.67
C TYR A 253 0.60 22.04 27.97
N GLY A 254 1.12 21.53 29.07
CA GLY A 254 0.49 21.65 30.38
C GLY A 254 -0.75 20.78 30.52
N VAL A 255 -1.36 20.81 31.71
CA VAL A 255 -2.48 19.94 32.08
C VAL A 255 -3.73 20.25 31.25
N HIS A 256 -4.03 21.52 31.05
CA HIS A 256 -5.26 21.95 30.37
C HIS A 256 -5.29 21.55 28.89
N ASP A 257 -4.22 21.82 28.15
CA ASP A 257 -4.11 21.43 26.74
C ASP A 257 -4.08 19.89 26.59
N SER A 258 -3.42 19.19 27.52
CA SER A 258 -3.40 17.72 27.53
C SER A 258 -4.81 17.13 27.66
N LEU A 259 -5.63 17.70 28.56
CA LEU A 259 -7.03 17.29 28.71
C LEU A 259 -7.89 17.65 27.52
N ALA A 260 -7.66 18.81 26.90
CA ALA A 260 -8.37 19.22 25.69
C ALA A 260 -8.11 18.23 24.55
N LYS A 261 -6.83 17.90 24.30
CA LYS A 261 -6.42 16.93 23.26
C LYS A 261 -6.89 15.51 23.56
N ALA A 262 -6.88 15.09 24.83
CA ALA A 262 -7.44 13.79 25.22
C ALA A 262 -8.95 13.71 24.95
N LYS A 263 -9.70 14.76 25.29
CA LYS A 263 -11.15 14.84 24.98
C LYS A 263 -11.41 14.87 23.48
N GLU A 264 -10.55 15.53 22.72
CA GLU A 264 -10.62 15.58 21.26
C GLU A 264 -10.49 14.18 20.65
N ILE A 265 -9.46 13.41 21.04
CA ILE A 265 -9.26 12.01 20.61
C ILE A 265 -10.50 11.14 20.92
N VAL A 266 -11.06 11.29 22.12
CA VAL A 266 -12.27 10.56 22.52
C VAL A 266 -13.50 11.00 21.72
N SER A 267 -13.65 12.31 21.47
CA SER A 267 -14.77 12.86 20.69
C SER A 267 -14.70 12.54 19.20
N GLU A 268 -13.49 12.40 18.65
CA GLU A 268 -13.22 11.93 17.29
C GLU A 268 -13.51 10.43 17.14
N GLY A 269 -13.78 9.72 18.25
CA GLY A 269 -14.07 8.29 18.25
C GLY A 269 -12.85 7.40 18.00
N ILE A 270 -11.63 7.94 18.16
CA ILE A 270 -10.37 7.21 17.92
C ILE A 270 -10.17 6.13 18.99
N ASP A 271 -10.34 6.50 20.27
CA ASP A 271 -10.28 5.57 21.40
C ASP A 271 -11.04 6.16 22.60
N ASP A 272 -11.56 5.32 23.48
CA ASP A 272 -12.21 5.74 24.74
C ASP A 272 -11.19 5.95 25.88
N ARG A 273 -9.94 5.52 25.68
CA ARG A 273 -8.83 5.64 26.63
C ARG A 273 -7.64 6.33 25.99
N VAL A 274 -6.97 7.17 26.79
CA VAL A 274 -5.85 7.99 26.35
C VAL A 274 -4.74 7.93 27.38
N LEU A 275 -3.50 7.83 26.90
CA LEU A 275 -2.27 7.86 27.68
C LEU A 275 -1.57 9.21 27.53
N VAL A 276 -1.01 9.71 28.63
CA VAL A 276 -0.16 10.89 28.66
C VAL A 276 1.25 10.48 29.09
N GLU A 277 2.23 10.76 28.24
CA GLU A 277 3.64 10.45 28.42
C GLU A 277 4.50 11.71 28.34
N MET A 278 5.69 11.66 28.95
CA MET A 278 6.64 12.76 28.83
C MET A 278 7.11 12.86 27.38
N PHE A 279 7.20 14.08 26.86
CA PHE A 279 7.84 14.30 25.56
C PHE A 279 9.35 14.09 25.71
N LEU A 280 9.91 13.15 24.96
CA LEU A 280 11.33 12.78 25.03
C LEU A 280 12.19 13.73 24.19
N GLU A 281 12.34 14.96 24.68
CA GLU A 281 13.08 16.02 23.98
C GLU A 281 14.57 15.68 23.81
N GLY A 282 15.09 15.85 22.60
CA GLY A 282 16.49 15.54 22.26
C GLY A 282 16.81 14.05 22.13
N GLY A 283 15.80 13.17 22.20
CA GLY A 283 15.95 11.75 21.90
C GLY A 283 15.84 11.43 20.41
N SER A 284 16.43 10.31 20.02
CA SER A 284 16.29 9.73 18.68
C SER A 284 15.40 8.49 18.73
N GLU A 285 14.39 8.41 17.87
CA GLU A 285 13.49 7.26 17.79
C GLU A 285 14.17 6.11 17.03
N PHE A 286 13.84 4.87 17.40
CA PHE A 286 14.28 3.67 16.71
C PHE A 286 13.18 2.62 16.61
N THR A 287 13.31 1.75 15.60
CA THR A 287 12.46 0.58 15.40
C THR A 287 13.32 -0.66 15.27
N ALA A 288 12.93 -1.74 15.95
CA ALA A 288 13.61 -3.03 15.90
C ALA A 288 12.60 -4.16 15.61
N ILE A 289 12.86 -4.93 14.56
CA ILE A 289 12.09 -6.13 14.23
C ILE A 289 12.70 -7.32 14.96
N VAL A 290 11.85 -8.09 15.62
CA VAL A 290 12.22 -9.33 16.32
C VAL A 290 11.59 -10.50 15.58
N LEU A 291 12.39 -11.52 15.26
CA LEU A 291 11.96 -12.76 14.64
C LEU A 291 12.21 -13.92 15.61
N ASP A 292 11.22 -14.78 15.82
CA ASP A 292 11.38 -16.00 16.61
C ASP A 292 11.89 -17.15 15.71
N VAL A 293 13.11 -17.61 15.97
CA VAL A 293 13.75 -18.72 15.24
C VAL A 293 13.87 -19.98 16.11
N GLY A 294 13.04 -20.09 17.15
CA GLY A 294 13.00 -21.24 18.04
C GLY A 294 12.33 -22.48 17.44
N SER A 295 12.42 -23.60 18.16
CA SER A 295 11.83 -24.89 17.76
C SER A 295 10.73 -25.35 18.70
N GLY A 296 9.69 -25.98 18.15
CA GLY A 296 8.50 -26.36 18.90
C GLY A 296 7.89 -25.17 19.66
N LEU A 297 7.67 -25.34 20.97
CA LEU A 297 7.18 -24.28 21.87
C LEU A 297 8.30 -23.37 22.42
N HIS A 298 9.57 -23.70 22.18
CA HIS A 298 10.68 -22.88 22.63
C HIS A 298 10.78 -21.62 21.76
N CYS A 299 10.87 -20.46 22.40
CA CYS A 299 11.03 -19.16 21.74
C CYS A 299 12.51 -18.75 21.74
N HIS A 300 13.05 -18.42 20.58
CA HIS A 300 14.41 -17.90 20.43
C HIS A 300 14.36 -16.62 19.59
N PRO A 301 14.12 -15.46 20.21
CA PRO A 301 14.00 -14.19 19.51
C PRO A 301 15.36 -13.65 19.06
N VAL A 302 15.49 -13.42 17.77
CA VAL A 302 16.61 -12.72 17.14
C VAL A 302 16.14 -11.36 16.68
N VAL A 303 16.81 -10.31 17.17
CA VAL A 303 16.53 -8.94 16.77
C VAL A 303 17.36 -8.61 15.53
N LEU A 304 16.67 -8.20 14.47
CA LEU A 304 17.29 -7.73 13.23
C LEU A 304 18.03 -6.41 13.45
N LEU A 305 18.67 -5.88 12.41
CA LEU A 305 19.40 -4.61 12.50
C LEU A 305 18.39 -3.47 12.78
N PRO A 306 18.43 -2.81 13.96
CA PRO A 306 17.50 -1.74 14.26
C PRO A 306 17.66 -0.57 13.30
N THR A 307 16.63 0.25 13.16
CA THR A 307 16.64 1.45 12.30
C THR A 307 16.39 2.68 13.16
N GLU A 308 17.23 3.70 13.03
CA GLU A 308 16.98 5.04 13.58
C GLU A 308 16.04 5.81 12.65
N VAL A 309 15.08 6.51 13.25
CA VAL A 309 14.15 7.41 12.58
C VAL A 309 14.55 8.84 12.88
N GLU A 310 15.06 9.55 11.88
CA GLU A 310 15.47 10.95 11.97
C GLU A 310 14.40 11.86 11.38
N LEU A 311 13.92 12.84 12.15
CA LEU A 311 13.04 13.89 11.64
C LEU A 311 13.89 15.04 11.05
N ARG A 312 13.69 15.35 9.76
CA ARG A 312 14.39 16.43 9.04
C ARG A 312 13.52 17.68 8.93
N PHE A 313 14.13 18.85 9.20
CA PHE A 313 13.47 20.15 9.18
C PHE A 313 14.16 21.08 8.17
N HIS A 314 13.39 21.61 7.21
CA HIS A 314 13.90 22.54 6.20
C HIS A 314 13.56 23.98 6.61
N GLY A 315 14.30 24.51 7.58
CA GLY A 315 14.60 25.94 7.75
C GLY A 315 13.47 26.99 7.80
N SER A 316 12.19 26.62 7.78
CA SER A 316 11.09 27.59 7.85
C SER A 316 10.84 27.91 9.33
N GLY A 317 10.87 29.19 9.70
CA GLY A 317 10.81 29.67 11.09
C GLY A 317 9.45 29.47 11.79
N ASP A 318 8.64 28.50 11.37
CA ASP A 318 7.34 28.23 11.96
C ASP A 318 7.48 27.49 13.30
N ALA A 319 7.02 28.14 14.37
CA ALA A 319 7.06 27.59 15.73
C ALA A 319 6.32 26.24 15.90
N LYS A 320 5.45 25.87 14.94
CA LYS A 320 4.78 24.56 14.88
C LYS A 320 5.71 23.41 14.49
N GLU A 321 6.88 23.68 13.89
CA GLU A 321 7.81 22.63 13.44
C GLU A 321 8.62 21.99 14.58
N LYS A 322 8.82 22.70 15.71
CA LYS A 322 9.50 22.16 16.91
C LYS A 322 8.71 21.07 17.66
N ASP A 323 7.45 20.84 17.27
CA ASP A 323 6.54 19.85 17.86
C ASP A 323 6.29 18.64 16.95
N ALA A 324 7.07 18.54 15.89
CA ALA A 324 7.05 17.42 14.98
C ALA A 324 7.38 16.10 15.69
N ILE A 325 6.46 15.14 15.58
CA ILE A 325 6.60 13.74 16.02
C ILE A 325 6.56 12.80 14.82
N PHE A 326 7.09 11.58 14.94
CA PHE A 326 6.92 10.54 13.94
C PHE A 326 5.48 9.98 14.00
N ASN A 327 4.56 10.72 13.39
CA ASN A 327 3.15 10.38 13.32
C ASN A 327 2.88 9.39 12.16
N TYR A 328 1.66 8.86 12.11
CA TYR A 328 1.24 7.93 11.05
C TYR A 328 1.59 8.46 9.66
N ARG A 329 1.23 9.72 9.35
CA ARG A 329 1.47 10.33 8.04
C ARG A 329 2.93 10.19 7.62
N ARG A 330 3.86 10.39 8.55
CA ARG A 330 5.30 10.26 8.29
C ARG A 330 5.79 8.81 8.23
N LYS A 331 5.07 7.87 8.86
CA LYS A 331 5.37 6.43 8.87
C LYS A 331 5.03 5.74 7.56
N TYR A 332 3.95 6.15 6.88
CA TYR A 332 3.37 5.42 5.76
C TYR A 332 3.22 6.24 4.47
N LEU A 333 3.51 7.54 4.48
CA LEU A 333 3.44 8.39 3.28
C LEU A 333 4.83 8.86 2.85
N PRO A 334 5.12 8.94 1.54
CA PRO A 334 6.33 9.56 1.02
C PRO A 334 6.52 10.98 1.58
N THR A 335 7.65 11.22 2.24
CA THR A 335 7.96 12.52 2.84
C THR A 335 9.47 12.74 2.94
N GLN A 336 9.91 13.96 2.65
CA GLN A 336 11.31 14.36 2.88
C GLN A 336 11.57 14.77 4.34
N GLN A 337 10.53 14.73 5.19
CA GLN A 337 10.61 15.09 6.61
C GLN A 337 11.19 13.99 7.49
N VAL A 338 11.46 12.80 6.93
CA VAL A 338 11.99 11.65 7.67
C VAL A 338 13.17 11.06 6.89
N ALA A 339 14.16 10.57 7.62
CA ALA A 339 15.20 9.71 7.08
C ALA A 339 15.41 8.48 7.96
N TYR A 340 15.69 7.35 7.32
CA TYR A 340 15.85 6.06 7.97
C TYR A 340 17.31 5.59 7.89
N HIS A 341 17.92 5.35 9.05
CA HIS A 341 19.31 4.93 9.16
C HIS A 341 19.38 3.50 9.71
N THR A 342 19.86 2.55 8.89
CA THR A 342 20.04 1.14 9.32
C THR A 342 21.47 0.69 8.97
N PRO A 343 22.32 0.32 9.94
CA PRO A 343 22.07 0.38 11.39
C PRO A 343 21.92 1.83 11.89
N PRO A 344 21.44 2.05 13.13
CA PRO A 344 21.31 3.38 13.71
C PRO A 344 22.67 4.06 13.82
N ARG A 345 22.73 5.39 13.79
CA ARG A 345 23.99 6.15 14.04
C ARG A 345 24.37 6.21 15.53
N PHE A 346 23.78 5.34 16.33
CA PHE A 346 24.00 5.29 17.77
C PHE A 346 25.34 4.61 18.09
N PRO A 347 25.90 4.86 19.28
CA PRO A 347 27.04 4.10 19.79
C PRO A 347 26.79 2.58 19.81
N ILE A 348 27.85 1.78 19.64
CA ILE A 348 27.75 0.31 19.51
C ILE A 348 27.05 -0.34 20.70
N ASN A 349 27.40 0.08 21.92
CA ASN A 349 26.78 -0.38 23.17
C ASN A 349 25.28 -0.06 23.23
N VAL A 350 24.81 1.02 22.60
CA VAL A 350 23.39 1.37 22.51
C VAL A 350 22.67 0.44 21.55
N ILE A 351 23.25 0.16 20.38
CA ILE A 351 22.67 -0.78 19.41
C ILE A 351 22.57 -2.19 20.03
N GLU A 352 23.60 -2.62 20.76
CA GLU A 352 23.58 -3.89 21.50
C GLU A 352 22.50 -3.90 22.58
N SER A 353 22.40 -2.82 23.37
CA SER A 353 21.36 -2.69 24.39
C SER A 353 19.94 -2.69 23.81
N ILE A 354 19.72 -2.08 22.63
CA ILE A 354 18.45 -2.16 21.91
C ILE A 354 18.12 -3.60 21.55
N ARG A 355 19.08 -4.34 20.98
CA ARG A 355 18.88 -5.74 20.56
C ARG A 355 18.63 -6.66 21.75
N GLU A 356 19.45 -6.58 22.79
CA GLU A 356 19.25 -7.37 24.00
C GLU A 356 17.92 -7.04 24.68
N GLY A 357 17.58 -5.75 24.74
CA GLY A 357 16.36 -5.29 25.38
C GLY A 357 15.09 -5.72 24.64
N ALA A 358 15.08 -5.59 23.31
CA ALA A 358 13.98 -6.05 22.48
C ALA A 358 13.80 -7.57 22.55
N SER A 359 14.90 -8.34 22.54
CA SER A 359 14.88 -9.80 22.72
C SER A 359 14.28 -10.22 24.06
N LEU A 360 14.70 -9.56 25.15
CA LEU A 360 14.18 -9.84 26.50
C LEU A 360 12.70 -9.47 26.64
N LEU A 361 12.28 -8.33 26.08
CA LEU A 361 10.88 -7.92 26.08
C LEU A 361 10.01 -8.93 25.34
N PHE A 362 10.45 -9.38 24.17
CA PHE A 362 9.77 -10.39 23.37
C PHE A 362 9.53 -11.68 24.18
N GLN A 363 10.55 -12.18 24.88
CA GLN A 363 10.44 -13.34 25.76
C GLN A 363 9.52 -13.10 26.96
N ARG A 364 9.68 -11.97 27.67
CA ARG A 364 8.94 -11.69 28.90
C ARG A 364 7.45 -11.50 28.67
N LEU A 365 7.08 -10.92 27.52
CA LEU A 365 5.69 -10.74 27.12
C LEU A 365 5.10 -11.99 26.45
N GLY A 366 5.87 -13.06 26.30
CA GLY A 366 5.40 -14.31 25.70
C GLY A 366 5.11 -14.21 24.20
N LEU A 367 5.71 -13.24 23.51
CA LEU A 367 5.45 -13.00 22.08
C LEU A 367 5.91 -14.20 21.23
N ARG A 368 5.33 -14.34 20.03
CA ARG A 368 5.57 -15.45 19.10
C ARG A 368 5.72 -14.98 17.66
N ASP A 369 6.48 -15.77 16.91
CA ASP A 369 6.78 -15.67 15.47
C ASP A 369 7.52 -14.38 15.07
N PHE A 370 6.94 -13.20 15.25
CA PHE A 370 7.59 -11.91 15.00
C PHE A 370 6.89 -10.76 15.74
N ALA A 371 7.59 -9.64 15.93
CA ALA A 371 7.01 -8.40 16.44
C ALA A 371 7.87 -7.18 16.02
N ARG A 372 7.24 -5.99 16.01
CA ARG A 372 7.94 -4.71 15.86
C ARG A 372 7.97 -3.99 17.20
N ILE A 373 9.17 -3.68 17.69
CA ILE A 373 9.38 -2.95 18.94
C ILE A 373 9.99 -1.59 18.61
N ASP A 374 9.30 -0.53 19.00
CA ASP A 374 9.72 0.85 18.83
C ASP A 374 10.18 1.44 20.18
N GLY A 375 11.08 2.43 20.10
CA GLY A 375 11.63 3.07 21.28
C GLY A 375 12.44 4.32 20.98
N TRP A 376 13.08 4.84 22.02
CA TRP A 376 13.85 6.07 22.00
C TRP A 376 15.23 5.86 22.63
N PHE A 377 16.25 6.44 22.01
CA PHE A 377 17.57 6.61 22.60
C PHE A 377 17.74 8.04 23.11
N LEU A 378 18.09 8.17 24.39
CA LEU A 378 18.36 9.44 25.06
C LEU A 378 19.84 9.53 25.42
N PRO A 379 20.63 10.39 24.76
CA PRO A 379 22.03 10.62 25.11
C PRO A 379 22.20 11.20 26.52
N ASN A 380 23.34 10.95 27.18
CA ASN A 380 23.63 11.47 28.53
C ASN A 380 23.59 13.00 28.66
N SER A 381 23.76 13.73 27.56
CA SER A 381 23.62 15.20 27.52
C SER A 381 22.19 15.67 27.78
N VAL A 382 21.19 14.80 27.64
CA VAL A 382 19.80 15.07 27.94
C VAL A 382 19.56 14.80 29.43
N HIS A 383 19.50 15.86 30.23
CA HIS A 383 19.15 15.77 31.65
C HIS A 383 17.66 15.45 31.84
N MET A 384 17.31 14.16 31.81
CA MET A 384 16.00 13.64 32.23
C MET A 384 16.18 12.78 33.48
N LEU A 385 15.49 13.16 34.56
CA LEU A 385 15.49 12.43 35.82
C LEU A 385 14.55 11.21 35.74
N LEU A 386 14.96 10.16 35.02
CA LEU A 386 14.25 8.89 35.04
C LEU A 386 14.48 8.22 36.40
N SER A 387 13.49 8.31 37.29
CA SER A 387 13.51 7.77 38.66
C SER A 387 13.30 6.25 38.73
N SER A 388 13.78 5.50 37.74
CA SER A 388 13.59 4.05 37.64
C SER A 388 14.83 3.32 38.14
N ASN A 389 14.69 2.50 39.19
CA ASN A 389 15.75 1.63 39.76
C ASN A 389 16.14 0.45 38.83
N SER A 390 15.59 0.39 37.62
CA SER A 390 15.90 -0.66 36.66
C SER A 390 17.22 -0.36 35.94
N LYS A 391 18.15 -1.32 35.96
CA LYS A 391 19.39 -1.31 35.15
C LYS A 391 19.12 -1.52 33.65
N PHE A 392 17.92 -1.92 33.28
CA PHE A 392 17.56 -2.27 31.91
C PHE A 392 17.50 -1.02 31.03
N GLY A 393 18.18 -1.07 29.87
CA GLY A 393 18.28 0.04 28.92
C GLY A 393 19.32 1.12 29.29
N ARG A 394 20.05 1.01 30.40
CA ARG A 394 21.11 1.97 30.74
C ARG A 394 22.41 1.59 30.06
N THR A 395 22.98 2.52 29.30
CA THR A 395 24.28 2.35 28.63
C THR A 395 25.25 3.43 29.11
N GLU A 396 26.54 3.26 28.81
CA GLU A 396 27.55 4.29 29.08
C GLU A 396 27.29 5.58 28.29
N SER A 397 26.54 5.51 27.19
CA SER A 397 26.31 6.63 26.27
C SER A 397 24.93 7.29 26.44
N GLY A 398 24.02 6.69 27.21
CA GLY A 398 22.65 7.16 27.36
C GLY A 398 21.68 6.08 27.81
N ASN A 399 20.38 6.37 27.73
CA ASN A 399 19.30 5.45 28.08
C ASN A 399 18.48 5.04 26.86
N VAL A 400 18.19 3.75 26.74
CA VAL A 400 17.27 3.15 25.77
C VAL A 400 15.92 2.95 26.46
N ILE A 401 14.86 3.49 25.86
CA ILE A 401 13.48 3.38 26.34
C ILE A 401 12.66 2.70 25.26
N PHE A 402 11.95 1.62 25.60
CA PHE A 402 10.99 0.99 24.70
C PHE A 402 9.60 1.59 24.97
N THR A 403 8.88 1.98 23.93
CA THR A 403 7.60 2.69 24.07
C THR A 403 6.42 1.95 23.46
N ASP A 404 6.60 1.34 22.29
CA ASP A 404 5.50 0.73 21.56
C ASP A 404 5.87 -0.67 21.06
N ILE A 405 4.98 -1.63 21.30
CA ILE A 405 5.10 -3.02 20.88
C ILE A 405 3.94 -3.27 19.93
N ASN A 406 4.26 -3.57 18.68
CA ASN A 406 3.29 -3.87 17.64
C ASN A 406 3.40 -5.37 17.35
N LEU A 407 2.32 -6.09 17.63
CA LEU A 407 2.26 -7.55 17.59
C LEU A 407 2.10 -8.06 16.16
N ILE A 408 1.49 -7.24 15.30
CA ILE A 408 1.37 -7.46 13.87
C ILE A 408 2.10 -6.27 13.23
N SER A 409 3.37 -6.45 12.84
CA SER A 409 4.08 -5.39 12.13
C SER A 409 3.34 -5.07 10.83
N GLY A 410 3.26 -3.78 10.45
CA GLY A 410 2.85 -3.40 9.11
C GLY A 410 3.68 -4.17 8.07
N MET A 411 3.02 -4.74 7.07
CA MET A 411 3.61 -5.59 6.03
C MET A 411 3.46 -4.98 4.62
N GLU A 412 3.41 -3.66 4.53
CA GLU A 412 3.58 -2.95 3.25
C GLU A 412 4.97 -3.27 2.65
N GLN A 413 5.10 -3.23 1.30
CA GLN A 413 6.33 -3.60 0.57
C GLN A 413 7.59 -2.85 1.05
N THR A 414 7.45 -1.63 1.55
CA THR A 414 8.57 -0.83 2.08
C THR A 414 8.61 -0.79 3.61
N SER A 415 7.86 -1.65 4.31
CA SER A 415 7.81 -1.66 5.78
C SER A 415 9.16 -2.03 6.43
N PHE A 416 9.32 -1.64 7.71
CA PHE A 416 10.51 -1.98 8.50
C PHE A 416 10.81 -3.49 8.54
N LEU A 417 9.80 -4.36 8.46
CA LEU A 417 9.99 -5.81 8.40
C LEU A 417 10.89 -6.18 7.20
N PHE A 418 10.53 -5.75 5.99
CA PHE A 418 11.27 -6.10 4.78
C PHE A 418 12.58 -5.30 4.65
N GLN A 419 12.58 -4.03 5.06
CA GLN A 419 13.81 -3.22 5.06
C GLN A 419 14.90 -3.83 5.97
N GLN A 420 14.55 -4.20 7.21
CA GLN A 420 15.53 -4.79 8.14
C GLN A 420 15.92 -6.20 7.74
N ALA A 421 14.97 -7.02 7.27
CA ALA A 421 15.23 -8.39 6.83
C ALA A 421 16.13 -8.48 5.59
N SER A 422 16.03 -7.50 4.68
CA SER A 422 16.89 -7.42 3.48
C SER A 422 18.31 -6.89 3.77
N LYS A 423 18.52 -6.07 4.81
CA LYS A 423 19.85 -5.50 5.17
C LYS A 423 20.76 -6.44 5.95
N VAL A 424 20.24 -7.57 6.39
CA VAL A 424 21.04 -8.74 6.74
C VAL A 424 21.65 -9.19 5.40
N THR A 425 22.87 -8.83 5.01
CA THR A 425 23.45 -9.17 3.68
C THR A 425 24.95 -8.89 3.72
N VAL A 426 25.94 -9.81 3.82
CA VAL A 426 27.40 -9.64 4.19
C VAL A 426 28.15 -8.47 3.49
N LEU A 427 29.43 -8.17 3.78
CA LEU A 427 30.30 -7.40 2.87
C LEU A 427 31.58 -8.21 2.66
N ILE A 428 31.73 -8.85 1.51
CA ILE A 428 32.80 -9.83 1.27
C ILE A 428 34.20 -9.18 1.22
N MET A 429 34.30 -7.89 0.92
CA MET A 429 35.59 -7.18 0.79
C MET A 429 36.47 -7.23 2.05
N PHE A 430 35.87 -7.27 3.25
CA PHE A 430 36.66 -7.30 4.50
C PHE A 430 37.19 -8.70 4.83
N LEU A 431 36.49 -9.76 4.41
CA LEU A 431 36.93 -11.15 4.60
C LEU A 431 38.12 -11.49 3.70
N MET A 432 38.14 -10.94 2.48
CA MET A 432 39.24 -11.14 1.53
C MET A 432 40.54 -10.48 2.00
N LEU A 433 40.45 -9.30 2.65
CA LEU A 433 41.64 -8.60 3.17
C LEU A 433 42.23 -9.29 4.41
N LEU A 434 41.39 -9.90 5.25
CA LEU A 434 41.81 -10.57 6.48
C LEU A 434 42.30 -12.01 6.27
N LEU A 435 41.79 -12.74 5.27
CA LEU A 435 42.07 -14.17 5.10
C LEU A 435 43.10 -14.50 4.01
N ASN A 436 43.60 -13.51 3.25
CA ASN A 436 44.59 -13.74 2.17
C ASN A 436 44.14 -14.84 1.17
N LEU A 437 42.83 -15.01 1.02
CA LEU A 437 42.24 -16.02 0.14
C LEU A 437 42.28 -15.50 -1.29
N LYS A 438 43.22 -16.05 -2.08
CA LYS A 438 43.16 -15.97 -3.53
C LYS A 438 42.08 -16.94 -4.01
N GLU A 439 41.06 -16.40 -4.66
CA GLU A 439 40.00 -17.13 -5.37
C GLU A 439 39.01 -17.91 -4.47
N VAL A 440 38.05 -17.19 -3.88
CA VAL A 440 36.69 -17.72 -3.72
C VAL A 440 35.81 -17.00 -4.73
N THR A 441 35.16 -17.73 -5.61
CA THR A 441 34.24 -17.20 -6.62
C THR A 441 33.09 -16.48 -5.91
N LEU A 442 33.11 -15.14 -5.98
CA LEU A 442 32.25 -14.18 -5.27
C LEU A 442 30.75 -14.23 -5.62
N SER A 443 30.28 -15.19 -6.43
CA SER A 443 28.96 -15.08 -7.09
C SER A 443 27.78 -15.74 -6.37
N ASN A 444 27.93 -16.37 -5.20
CA ASN A 444 26.85 -17.22 -4.63
C ASN A 444 26.64 -17.11 -3.10
N ILE A 445 27.08 -16.04 -2.42
CA ILE A 445 26.78 -15.89 -0.98
C ILE A 445 25.47 -15.11 -0.83
N GLN A 446 24.39 -15.83 -0.52
CA GLN A 446 23.09 -15.25 -0.19
C GLN A 446 22.99 -15.01 1.32
N VAL A 447 22.52 -13.85 1.72
CA VAL A 447 22.78 -13.32 3.07
C VAL A 447 21.65 -12.50 3.67
N GLY A 448 20.58 -12.23 2.91
CA GLY A 448 19.33 -11.60 3.40
C GLY A 448 18.05 -12.29 2.96
N PHE A 449 16.94 -11.90 3.60
CA PHE A 449 15.62 -12.43 3.26
C PHE A 449 14.89 -11.55 2.25
N SER A 450 14.44 -12.14 1.14
CA SER A 450 13.38 -11.55 0.33
C SER A 450 12.06 -11.51 1.11
N HIS A 451 11.10 -10.74 0.60
CA HIS A 451 9.73 -10.70 1.10
C HIS A 451 9.10 -12.09 1.22
N SER A 452 9.25 -12.93 0.19
CA SER A 452 8.69 -14.29 0.18
C SER A 452 9.34 -15.15 1.26
N ASN A 453 10.67 -15.10 1.35
CA ASN A 453 11.43 -15.96 2.26
C ASN A 453 11.18 -15.59 3.73
N ILE A 454 11.12 -14.30 4.09
CA ILE A 454 10.81 -13.90 5.47
C ILE A 454 9.38 -14.28 5.86
N LEU A 455 8.38 -14.06 4.99
CA LEU A 455 6.98 -14.40 5.27
C LEU A 455 6.79 -15.92 5.38
N ARG A 456 7.41 -16.70 4.49
CA ARG A 456 7.40 -18.16 4.57
C ARG A 456 8.09 -18.66 5.83
N THR A 457 9.21 -18.05 6.22
CA THR A 457 9.90 -18.35 7.50
C THR A 457 8.97 -18.13 8.69
N ILE A 458 8.22 -17.02 8.72
CA ILE A 458 7.23 -16.72 9.76
C ILE A 458 6.10 -17.78 9.78
N ILE A 459 5.57 -18.16 8.61
CA ILE A 459 4.51 -19.17 8.50
C ILE A 459 5.01 -20.54 8.97
N TYR A 460 6.16 -21.00 8.50
CA TYR A 460 6.70 -22.30 8.91
C TYR A 460 7.08 -22.33 10.39
N ARG A 461 7.59 -21.22 10.93
CA ARG A 461 7.79 -21.07 12.37
C ARG A 461 6.49 -21.27 13.14
N ALA A 462 5.40 -20.64 12.69
CA ALA A 462 4.08 -20.80 13.29
C ALA A 462 3.58 -22.25 13.18
N CYS A 463 3.71 -22.89 12.01
CA CYS A 463 3.33 -24.31 11.81
C CYS A 463 4.01 -25.25 12.80
N ILE A 464 5.29 -25.04 13.12
CA ILE A 464 6.04 -25.87 14.08
C ILE A 464 5.47 -25.77 15.51
N ARG A 465 4.76 -24.69 15.86
CA ARG A 465 4.08 -24.56 17.16
C ARG A 465 2.89 -25.51 17.30
N PHE A 466 2.33 -25.98 16.19
CA PHE A 466 1.14 -26.82 16.15
C PHE A 466 1.50 -28.25 15.69
N PRO A 467 1.36 -29.26 16.56
CA PRO A 467 1.73 -30.64 16.22
C PRO A 467 1.02 -31.21 14.98
N SER A 468 -0.20 -30.75 14.70
CA SER A 468 -0.97 -31.14 13.51
C SER A 468 -0.35 -30.69 12.19
N LEU A 469 0.51 -29.67 12.21
CA LEU A 469 1.13 -29.07 11.02
C LEU A 469 2.62 -29.41 10.88
N ALA A 470 3.21 -30.08 11.88
CA ALA A 470 4.64 -30.42 11.87
C ALA A 470 5.06 -31.25 10.63
N SER A 471 4.15 -32.06 10.08
CA SER A 471 4.41 -32.86 8.87
C SER A 471 4.69 -32.00 7.62
N PHE A 472 4.11 -30.80 7.51
CA PHE A 472 4.43 -29.86 6.43
C PHE A 472 5.86 -29.33 6.53
N CYS A 473 6.44 -29.34 7.72
CA CYS A 473 7.79 -28.86 8.00
C CYS A 473 8.87 -29.95 7.93
N SER A 474 8.49 -31.23 8.01
CA SER A 474 9.41 -32.39 8.04
C SER A 474 9.47 -33.18 6.72
N GLY A 475 8.68 -32.80 5.70
CA GLY A 475 8.46 -33.60 4.49
C GLY A 475 8.99 -33.03 3.17
N SER A 476 9.80 -31.97 3.17
CA SER A 476 10.30 -31.34 1.93
C SER A 476 11.82 -31.50 1.75
N SER A 477 12.31 -32.75 1.77
CA SER A 477 13.70 -33.08 1.40
C SER A 477 13.98 -32.94 -0.11
N HIS A 478 12.99 -32.48 -0.89
CA HIS A 478 13.17 -32.03 -2.25
C HIS A 478 12.26 -30.82 -2.51
N LEU A 479 12.62 -29.64 -2.00
CA LEU A 479 12.34 -28.43 -2.79
C LEU A 479 13.11 -28.64 -4.10
N PRO A 480 12.43 -28.88 -5.24
CA PRO A 480 13.15 -28.97 -6.49
C PRO A 480 13.75 -27.60 -6.69
N ARG A 481 15.07 -27.55 -6.79
CA ARG A 481 15.83 -26.42 -7.33
C ARG A 481 15.07 -25.85 -8.53
N ARG A 482 14.22 -24.82 -8.35
CA ARG A 482 13.23 -24.27 -9.33
C ARG A 482 13.13 -25.14 -10.59
N SER A 483 12.63 -26.37 -10.48
CA SER A 483 12.61 -27.29 -11.63
C SER A 483 11.21 -27.34 -12.20
N LYS A 484 11.02 -26.56 -13.26
CA LYS A 484 9.97 -26.68 -14.29
C LYS A 484 8.60 -27.07 -13.75
N SER A 485 7.83 -26.04 -13.40
CA SER A 485 6.40 -26.18 -13.16
C SER A 485 5.67 -26.78 -14.37
N SER A 486 4.60 -27.48 -14.05
CA SER A 486 3.87 -28.37 -14.95
C SER A 486 2.84 -27.64 -15.83
N GLN A 487 2.75 -28.10 -17.09
CA GLN A 487 1.77 -27.87 -18.16
C GLN A 487 1.44 -26.43 -18.61
N ILE A 488 1.37 -25.41 -17.74
CA ILE A 488 1.29 -24.01 -18.20
C ILE A 488 2.69 -23.51 -18.54
N ASN A 489 3.69 -23.88 -17.74
CA ASN A 489 5.08 -23.55 -18.02
C ASN A 489 5.72 -24.42 -19.11
N GLU A 490 5.09 -25.48 -19.62
CA GLU A 490 5.62 -26.16 -20.81
C GLU A 490 5.49 -25.30 -22.09
N LEU A 491 4.53 -24.37 -22.15
CA LEU A 491 4.46 -23.34 -23.19
C LEU A 491 5.54 -22.26 -23.03
N PHE A 492 6.05 -22.03 -21.82
CA PHE A 492 6.95 -20.91 -21.48
C PHE A 492 8.39 -21.29 -21.08
N SER A 493 8.68 -22.56 -20.78
CA SER A 493 9.96 -23.03 -20.20
C SER A 493 11.07 -23.36 -21.20
N ASN A 494 10.81 -23.18 -22.50
CA ASN A 494 11.83 -23.28 -23.55
C ASN A 494 12.55 -21.94 -23.84
N ARG A 495 12.30 -20.88 -23.06
CA ARG A 495 13.00 -19.60 -23.21
C ARG A 495 14.28 -19.61 -22.35
N THR A 496 15.41 -19.25 -22.96
CA THR A 496 16.69 -19.01 -22.28
C THR A 496 16.51 -18.06 -21.09
N LYS A 497 17.20 -18.29 -19.97
CA LYS A 497 17.26 -17.33 -18.84
C LYS A 497 17.72 -15.98 -19.39
N ARG A 498 16.92 -14.94 -19.19
CA ARG A 498 17.12 -13.62 -19.80
C ARG A 498 17.19 -12.58 -18.70
N LYS A 499 18.10 -11.61 -18.86
CA LYS A 499 18.20 -10.52 -17.90
C LYS A 499 17.16 -9.47 -18.21
N VAL A 500 16.45 -9.00 -17.19
CA VAL A 500 15.56 -7.85 -17.29
C VAL A 500 16.07 -6.77 -16.36
N PHE A 501 16.12 -5.54 -16.85
CA PHE A 501 16.46 -4.35 -16.08
C PHE A 501 15.20 -3.52 -15.89
N VAL A 502 14.82 -3.23 -14.65
CA VAL A 502 13.71 -2.31 -14.36
C VAL A 502 14.31 -0.95 -14.02
N ILE A 503 14.01 0.07 -14.82
CA ILE A 503 14.49 1.45 -14.63
C ILE A 503 13.37 2.35 -14.12
N PHE A 504 13.64 3.11 -13.06
CA PHE A 504 12.71 4.04 -12.42
C PHE A 504 13.46 5.21 -11.77
N GLY A 505 12.75 6.22 -11.27
CA GLY A 505 13.31 7.49 -10.77
C GLY A 505 13.01 8.67 -11.70
N GLY A 506 14.00 9.54 -11.91
CA GLY A 506 13.89 10.74 -12.75
C GLY A 506 13.93 12.06 -11.98
N ASP A 507 13.97 13.16 -12.74
CA ASP A 507 14.14 14.55 -12.28
C ASP A 507 12.81 15.32 -12.16
N THR A 508 11.70 14.71 -12.59
CA THR A 508 10.39 15.36 -12.64
C THR A 508 9.68 15.36 -11.27
N SER A 509 8.52 16.02 -11.21
CA SER A 509 7.60 15.92 -10.07
C SER A 509 7.03 14.52 -9.85
N GLU A 510 7.13 13.63 -10.86
CA GLU A 510 6.57 12.26 -10.83
C GLU A 510 7.56 11.21 -10.33
N ARG A 511 8.80 11.59 -10.02
CA ARG A 511 9.89 10.69 -9.60
C ARG A 511 9.54 9.77 -8.41
N GLN A 512 8.65 10.20 -7.53
CA GLN A 512 8.21 9.38 -6.38
C GLN A 512 7.26 8.26 -6.82
N VAL A 513 6.32 8.58 -7.72
CA VAL A 513 5.45 7.57 -8.36
C VAL A 513 6.31 6.59 -9.16
N SER A 514 7.33 7.12 -9.84
CA SER A 514 8.27 6.34 -10.64
C SER A 514 8.99 5.30 -9.79
N LEU A 515 9.54 5.71 -8.64
CA LEU A 515 10.15 4.80 -7.66
C LEU A 515 9.16 3.71 -7.17
N MET A 516 7.93 4.08 -6.81
CA MET A 516 6.94 3.12 -6.31
C MET A 516 6.49 2.12 -7.40
N SER A 517 6.23 2.62 -8.61
CA SER A 517 5.90 1.80 -9.78
C SER A 517 7.02 0.83 -10.12
N GLY A 518 8.26 1.32 -10.21
CA GLY A 518 9.43 0.50 -10.49
C GLY A 518 9.70 -0.56 -9.44
N THR A 519 9.54 -0.21 -8.16
CA THR A 519 9.66 -1.15 -7.04
C THR A 519 8.60 -2.26 -7.12
N ASN A 520 7.34 -1.90 -7.38
CA ASN A 520 6.26 -2.88 -7.50
C ASN A 520 6.45 -3.82 -8.71
N VAL A 521 6.81 -3.27 -9.87
CA VAL A 521 7.14 -4.05 -11.07
C VAL A 521 8.29 -5.01 -10.77
N TRP A 522 9.38 -4.50 -10.20
CA TRP A 522 10.55 -5.31 -9.90
C TRP A 522 10.25 -6.45 -8.90
N LEU A 523 9.54 -6.17 -7.80
CA LEU A 523 9.14 -7.20 -6.82
C LEU A 523 8.27 -8.29 -7.46
N ASN A 524 7.31 -7.93 -8.30
CA ASN A 524 6.46 -8.89 -9.01
C ASN A 524 7.25 -9.72 -10.02
N LEU A 525 8.26 -9.12 -10.65
CA LEU A 525 9.10 -9.81 -11.62
C LEU A 525 10.12 -10.75 -10.96
N GLN A 526 10.59 -10.48 -9.74
CA GLN A 526 11.55 -11.35 -9.00
C GLN A 526 11.07 -12.81 -8.80
N ALA A 527 9.76 -13.06 -8.91
CA ALA A 527 9.22 -14.42 -8.96
C ALA A 527 9.72 -15.23 -10.17
N PHE A 528 10.16 -14.55 -11.23
CA PHE A 528 10.79 -15.10 -12.41
C PHE A 528 12.32 -15.04 -12.27
N ASP A 529 13.04 -16.06 -12.77
CA ASP A 529 14.50 -16.25 -12.68
C ASP A 529 15.37 -15.14 -13.36
N ASP A 530 14.77 -14.00 -13.71
CA ASP A 530 15.16 -13.14 -14.85
C ASP A 530 15.27 -11.63 -14.51
N ASN A 531 15.67 -11.13 -13.32
CA ASN A 531 15.57 -9.67 -13.06
C ASN A 531 16.70 -9.00 -12.23
N MET A 532 17.01 -7.74 -12.57
CA MET A 532 17.78 -6.76 -11.79
C MET A 532 17.04 -5.40 -11.73
N ALA A 533 17.15 -4.67 -10.61
CA ALA A 533 16.58 -3.33 -10.44
C ALA A 533 17.64 -2.24 -10.57
N GLU A 534 17.29 -1.14 -11.23
CA GLU A 534 18.16 0.01 -11.48
C GLU A 534 17.35 1.31 -11.36
N THR A 535 17.95 2.37 -10.85
CA THR A 535 17.32 3.69 -10.73
C THR A 535 18.08 4.71 -11.55
N ASP A 536 17.37 5.64 -12.17
CA ASP A 536 17.94 6.85 -12.74
C ASP A 536 17.95 7.97 -11.69
N ILE A 537 19.05 8.70 -11.61
CA ILE A 537 19.26 9.85 -10.72
C ILE A 537 19.48 11.07 -11.59
N ASP A 538 18.74 12.12 -11.21
CA ASP A 538 19.00 13.55 -11.47
C ASP A 538 20.41 13.82 -12.03
N ASP A 539 20.49 14.47 -13.19
CA ASP A 539 21.70 14.73 -14.00
C ASP A 539 22.28 13.51 -14.78
N PHE A 540 21.46 12.66 -15.40
CA PHE A 540 21.88 11.61 -16.36
C PHE A 540 22.78 10.50 -15.80
N HIS A 541 22.59 10.08 -14.54
CA HIS A 541 23.34 8.97 -13.95
C HIS A 541 22.42 7.85 -13.44
N ILE A 542 22.70 6.62 -13.86
CA ILE A 542 21.94 5.45 -13.45
C ILE A 542 22.68 4.72 -12.33
N ILE A 543 22.02 4.48 -11.20
CA ILE A 543 22.52 3.64 -10.13
C ILE A 543 21.84 2.28 -10.16
N LYS A 544 22.63 1.22 -10.30
CA LYS A 544 22.16 -0.14 -10.03
C LYS A 544 21.97 -0.32 -8.54
N LEU A 545 20.76 -0.71 -8.14
CA LEU A 545 20.38 -0.84 -6.74
C LEU A 545 20.44 -2.30 -6.30
N CYS A 546 20.86 -2.52 -5.05
CA CYS A 546 20.66 -3.81 -4.39
C CYS A 546 19.29 -3.86 -3.70
N TYR A 547 18.84 -5.07 -3.36
CA TYR A 547 17.49 -5.33 -2.88
C TYR A 547 17.07 -4.40 -1.74
N SER A 548 17.97 -4.18 -0.77
CA SER A 548 17.70 -3.39 0.43
C SER A 548 17.60 -1.86 0.20
N LEU A 549 18.10 -1.37 -0.94
CA LEU A 549 18.10 0.04 -1.30
C LEU A 549 16.86 0.44 -2.09
N VAL A 550 16.24 -0.51 -2.81
CA VAL A 550 14.98 -0.31 -3.54
C VAL A 550 13.80 -0.05 -2.58
N LEU A 551 13.83 -0.63 -1.38
CA LEU A 551 12.73 -0.57 -0.40
C LEU A 551 12.68 0.77 0.36
N ARG A 552 12.46 1.87 -0.35
CA ARG A 552 12.35 3.24 0.19
C ARG A 552 11.11 3.94 -0.35
N HIS A 553 10.64 4.94 0.38
CA HIS A 553 9.44 5.69 -0.01
C HIS A 553 9.77 6.87 -0.91
N THR A 554 11.00 7.40 -0.85
CA THR A 554 11.40 8.52 -1.70
C THR A 554 12.73 8.30 -2.43
N THR A 555 12.88 8.95 -3.59
CA THR A 555 14.15 8.91 -4.35
C THR A 555 15.31 9.50 -3.53
N GLU A 556 15.06 10.51 -2.71
CA GLU A 556 16.07 11.10 -1.82
C GLU A 556 16.53 10.11 -0.74
N GLU A 557 15.63 9.27 -0.20
CA GLU A 557 15.99 8.20 0.72
C GLU A 557 16.85 7.12 0.04
N VAL A 558 16.55 6.77 -1.22
CA VAL A 558 17.36 5.84 -2.02
C VAL A 558 18.78 6.40 -2.17
N ILE A 559 18.91 7.66 -2.58
CA ILE A 559 20.20 8.33 -2.77
C ILE A 559 21.00 8.36 -1.45
N ALA A 560 20.36 8.79 -0.36
CA ALA A 560 20.99 8.81 0.96
C ALA A 560 21.49 7.42 1.37
N ALA A 561 20.66 6.38 1.15
CA ALA A 561 21.04 5.01 1.45
C ALA A 561 22.18 4.48 0.56
N CYS A 562 22.24 4.88 -0.71
CA CYS A 562 23.36 4.57 -1.61
C CYS A 562 24.67 5.19 -1.11
N ILE A 563 24.65 6.47 -0.74
CA ILE A 563 25.81 7.18 -0.18
C ILE A 563 26.29 6.48 1.10
N GLU A 564 25.36 6.17 2.01
CA GLU A 564 25.68 5.47 3.25
C GLU A 564 26.23 4.06 3.04
N ALA A 565 25.77 3.34 2.01
CA ALA A 565 26.24 2.00 1.68
C ALA A 565 27.69 1.98 1.17
N ILE A 566 28.14 3.06 0.53
CA ILE A 566 29.50 3.20 -0.02
C ILE A 566 30.47 3.79 1.02
N GLU A 567 29.98 4.49 2.04
CA GLU A 567 30.82 5.10 3.08
C GLU A 567 31.61 4.03 3.88
N PRO A 568 32.96 4.02 3.84
CA PRO A 568 33.76 2.91 4.38
C PRO A 568 33.54 2.61 5.86
N ALA A 569 33.40 3.65 6.69
CA ALA A 569 33.20 3.50 8.13
C ALA A 569 31.84 2.87 8.45
N ARG A 570 30.78 3.34 7.76
CA ARG A 570 29.42 2.78 7.91
C ARG A 570 29.33 1.38 7.34
N ALA A 571 29.94 1.11 6.20
CA ALA A 571 29.96 -0.21 5.59
C ALA A 571 30.63 -1.24 6.52
N ALA A 572 31.74 -0.87 7.16
CA ALA A 572 32.41 -1.72 8.15
C ALA A 572 31.54 -1.99 9.39
N LEU A 573 30.94 -0.94 9.96
CA LEU A 573 30.04 -1.05 11.12
C LEU A 573 28.83 -1.94 10.81
N THR A 574 28.22 -1.71 9.64
CA THR A 574 27.07 -2.49 9.16
C THR A 574 27.44 -3.95 9.02
N SER A 575 28.58 -4.26 8.37
CA SER A 575 29.08 -5.62 8.21
C SER A 575 29.29 -6.34 9.54
N GLN A 576 29.85 -5.65 10.55
CA GLN A 576 30.08 -6.22 11.88
C GLN A 576 28.78 -6.66 12.57
N PHE A 577 27.79 -5.76 12.66
CA PHE A 577 26.52 -6.09 13.33
C PHE A 577 25.71 -7.14 12.57
N ARG A 578 25.73 -7.02 11.26
CA ARG A 578 25.07 -7.93 10.32
C ARG A 578 25.58 -9.36 10.44
N ASN A 579 26.90 -9.58 10.46
CA ASN A 579 27.46 -10.93 10.64
C ASN A 579 26.99 -11.55 11.95
N ARG A 580 26.83 -10.74 12.99
CA ARG A 580 26.25 -11.17 14.27
C ARG A 580 24.80 -11.61 14.09
N VAL A 581 23.94 -10.76 13.50
CA VAL A 581 22.53 -11.11 13.23
C VAL A 581 22.41 -12.38 12.40
N ILE A 582 23.22 -12.54 11.35
CA ILE A 582 23.23 -13.74 10.50
C ILE A 582 23.56 -14.98 11.32
N ASN A 583 24.59 -14.93 12.16
CA ASN A 583 24.97 -16.06 12.99
C ASN A 583 23.85 -16.42 13.97
N ASP A 584 23.24 -15.43 14.62
CA ASP A 584 22.12 -15.63 15.55
C ASP A 584 20.91 -16.28 14.83
N LEU A 585 20.58 -15.81 13.62
CA LEU A 585 19.53 -16.39 12.78
C LEU A 585 19.86 -17.83 12.36
N MET A 586 21.08 -18.09 11.89
CA MET A 586 21.52 -19.41 11.45
C MET A 586 21.55 -20.42 12.60
N GLU A 587 21.92 -19.99 13.81
CA GLU A 587 21.90 -20.86 14.99
C GLU A 587 20.50 -21.41 15.28
N GLY A 588 19.45 -20.61 15.03
CA GLY A 588 18.06 -21.06 15.13
C GLY A 588 17.57 -21.80 13.89
N LEU A 589 17.64 -21.13 12.74
CA LEU A 589 17.00 -21.56 11.50
C LEU A 589 17.63 -22.79 10.86
N ALA A 590 18.95 -22.97 10.96
CA ALA A 590 19.62 -24.12 10.36
C ALA A 590 19.24 -25.47 11.00
N LYS A 591 18.54 -25.45 12.13
CA LYS A 591 17.97 -26.64 12.78
C LYS A 591 16.70 -27.13 12.08
N HIS A 592 16.17 -26.38 11.12
CA HIS A 592 14.91 -26.67 10.46
C HIS A 592 15.11 -27.09 9.01
N ASP A 593 14.58 -28.25 8.62
CA ASP A 593 14.75 -28.83 7.28
C ASP A 593 14.14 -27.99 6.15
N TRP A 594 13.14 -27.16 6.45
CA TRP A 594 12.50 -26.28 5.47
C TRP A 594 13.30 -25.01 5.17
N PHE A 595 14.29 -24.64 6.01
CA PHE A 595 15.09 -23.45 5.80
C PHE A 595 16.24 -23.75 4.84
N THR A 596 16.17 -23.22 3.63
CA THR A 596 17.17 -23.44 2.57
C THR A 596 18.28 -22.40 2.53
N GLY A 597 18.29 -21.47 3.48
CA GLY A 597 19.20 -20.32 3.51
C GLY A 597 18.53 -19.01 3.11
N PHE A 598 19.34 -17.96 3.12
CA PHE A 598 18.98 -16.63 2.64
C PHE A 598 18.92 -16.60 1.11
N ASP A 599 18.26 -15.61 0.51
CA ASP A 599 18.03 -15.54 -0.94
C ASP A 599 18.38 -14.20 -1.59
N ILE A 600 18.81 -13.20 -0.81
CA ILE A 600 19.33 -11.93 -1.31
C ILE A 600 20.85 -11.96 -1.38
N ALA A 601 21.42 -11.53 -2.52
CA ALA A 601 22.85 -11.39 -2.73
C ALA A 601 23.42 -10.07 -2.16
N ASP A 602 24.68 -10.11 -1.75
CA ASP A 602 25.46 -8.94 -1.34
C ASP A 602 26.06 -8.20 -2.52
N GLU A 603 25.30 -7.24 -3.04
CA GLU A 603 25.75 -6.34 -4.11
C GLU A 603 25.85 -4.89 -3.60
N GLN A 604 26.96 -4.22 -3.91
CA GLN A 604 27.10 -2.79 -3.70
C GLN A 604 26.39 -2.01 -4.83
N PRO A 605 25.84 -0.82 -4.53
CA PRO A 605 25.30 0.03 -5.57
C PRO A 605 26.42 0.47 -6.53
N MET A 606 26.12 0.46 -7.83
CA MET A 606 27.06 0.87 -8.88
C MET A 606 26.47 2.00 -9.70
N GLN A 607 27.25 3.05 -9.97
CA GLN A 607 26.83 4.19 -10.76
C GLN A 607 27.37 4.08 -12.19
N PHE A 608 26.53 4.45 -13.15
CA PHE A 608 26.81 4.48 -14.58
C PHE A 608 26.38 5.84 -15.15
N SER A 609 27.05 6.32 -16.20
CA SER A 609 26.37 7.25 -17.11
C SER A 609 25.30 6.51 -17.92
N VAL A 610 24.31 7.22 -18.46
CA VAL A 610 23.28 6.61 -19.32
C VAL A 610 23.92 5.80 -20.47
N GLU A 611 24.95 6.32 -21.14
CA GLU A 611 25.60 5.60 -22.24
C GLU A 611 26.37 4.35 -21.78
N GLN A 612 27.01 4.42 -20.61
CA GLN A 612 27.68 3.26 -20.02
C GLN A 612 26.68 2.17 -19.64
N TRP A 613 25.55 2.57 -19.07
CA TRP A 613 24.48 1.68 -18.67
C TRP A 613 23.85 0.98 -19.88
N ILE A 614 23.53 1.72 -20.94
CA ILE A 614 22.97 1.14 -22.18
C ILE A 614 23.92 0.11 -22.77
N LYS A 615 25.23 0.40 -22.80
CA LYS A 615 26.24 -0.58 -23.23
C LYS A 615 26.23 -1.82 -22.34
N HIS A 616 26.13 -1.64 -21.03
CA HIS A 616 26.04 -2.74 -20.07
C HIS A 616 24.79 -3.61 -20.30
N ALA A 617 23.62 -2.98 -20.49
CA ALA A 617 22.37 -3.65 -20.82
C ALA A 617 22.47 -4.45 -22.13
N LYS A 618 23.12 -3.89 -23.16
CA LYS A 618 23.38 -4.56 -24.44
C LYS A 618 24.31 -5.77 -24.29
N GLU A 619 25.43 -5.62 -23.58
CA GLU A 619 26.37 -6.71 -23.31
C GLU A 619 25.71 -7.90 -22.60
N LEU A 620 24.77 -7.59 -21.71
CA LEU A 620 24.01 -8.56 -20.95
C LEU A 620 22.76 -9.09 -21.67
N GLN A 621 22.51 -8.62 -22.89
CA GLN A 621 21.30 -8.91 -23.68
C GLN A 621 20.02 -8.70 -22.85
N ALA A 622 20.01 -7.64 -22.06
CA ALA A 622 18.92 -7.34 -21.15
C ALA A 622 17.71 -6.75 -21.88
N THR A 623 16.52 -7.01 -21.36
CA THR A 623 15.30 -6.29 -21.73
C THR A 623 15.01 -5.23 -20.67
N VAL A 624 14.71 -4.00 -21.08
CA VAL A 624 14.49 -2.89 -20.17
C VAL A 624 12.99 -2.69 -19.93
N PHE A 625 12.55 -2.84 -18.69
CA PHE A 625 11.23 -2.40 -18.26
C PHE A 625 11.31 -0.92 -17.88
N ILE A 626 10.64 -0.06 -18.65
CA ILE A 626 10.60 1.38 -18.36
C ILE A 626 9.48 1.65 -17.36
N ALA A 627 9.85 2.12 -16.17
CA ALA A 627 8.95 2.62 -15.13
C ALA A 627 9.32 4.06 -14.73
N VAL A 628 10.07 4.76 -15.57
CA VAL A 628 10.39 6.19 -15.43
C VAL A 628 9.19 7.02 -15.89
N HIS A 629 8.56 7.74 -14.96
CA HIS A 629 7.41 8.62 -15.25
C HIS A 629 7.83 10.06 -15.51
N GLY A 630 7.20 10.66 -16.51
CA GLY A 630 7.49 12.00 -17.00
C GLY A 630 8.87 12.13 -17.66
N GLY A 631 9.10 13.29 -18.29
CA GLY A 631 10.39 13.63 -18.89
C GLY A 631 10.90 12.57 -19.87
N ILE A 632 12.17 12.16 -19.72
CA ILE A 632 12.85 11.23 -20.63
C ILE A 632 12.20 9.85 -20.73
N GLY A 633 11.38 9.46 -19.74
CA GLY A 633 10.68 8.18 -19.71
C GLY A 633 9.48 8.14 -20.66
N GLU A 634 8.87 9.30 -20.96
CA GLU A 634 7.62 9.39 -21.73
C GLU A 634 7.74 10.21 -23.01
N ASP A 635 8.78 11.03 -23.17
CA ASP A 635 8.97 11.92 -24.32
C ASP A 635 9.63 11.27 -25.56
N GLY A 636 10.05 10.01 -25.43
CA GLY A 636 10.74 9.25 -26.47
C GLY A 636 12.27 9.29 -26.39
N THR A 637 12.86 10.04 -25.45
CA THR A 637 14.31 10.19 -25.32
C THR A 637 14.97 8.89 -24.90
N LEU A 638 14.54 8.26 -23.79
CA LEU A 638 15.09 6.99 -23.34
C LEU A 638 14.85 5.87 -24.36
N GLN A 639 13.67 5.87 -24.97
CA GLN A 639 13.31 4.95 -26.05
C GLN A 639 14.27 5.05 -27.22
N ALA A 640 14.62 6.27 -27.66
CA ALA A 640 15.53 6.48 -28.78
C ALA A 640 16.94 5.97 -28.48
N LEU A 641 17.41 6.15 -27.24
CA LEU A 641 18.71 5.66 -26.79
C LEU A 641 18.76 4.12 -26.76
N LEU A 642 17.68 3.46 -26.32
CA LEU A 642 17.57 2.00 -26.30
C LEU A 642 17.44 1.42 -27.71
N GLU A 643 16.63 2.03 -28.58
CA GLU A 643 16.47 1.61 -29.99
C GLU A 643 17.78 1.72 -30.77
N ALA A 644 18.56 2.79 -30.56
CA ALA A 644 19.84 3.00 -31.23
C ALA A 644 20.83 1.85 -30.99
N GLU A 645 20.75 1.20 -29.82
CA GLU A 645 21.62 0.08 -29.44
C GLU A 645 20.96 -1.30 -29.63
N GLY A 646 19.71 -1.34 -30.10
CA GLY A 646 18.94 -2.56 -30.36
C GLY A 646 18.48 -3.28 -29.09
N ILE A 647 18.25 -2.55 -28.00
CA ILE A 647 17.82 -3.10 -26.72
C ILE A 647 16.30 -3.16 -26.67
N SER A 648 15.75 -4.31 -26.32
CA SER A 648 14.30 -4.51 -26.13
C SER A 648 13.80 -3.73 -24.92
N TYR A 649 12.64 -3.08 -25.02
CA TYR A 649 12.03 -2.38 -23.88
C TYR A 649 10.50 -2.38 -23.88
N THR A 650 9.90 -2.15 -22.71
CA THR A 650 8.45 -2.10 -22.53
C THR A 650 7.84 -0.74 -22.87
N GLY A 651 6.61 -0.75 -23.39
CA GLY A 651 5.86 0.46 -23.74
C GLY A 651 6.08 0.93 -25.18
N PRO A 652 5.52 2.09 -25.54
CA PRO A 652 5.50 2.59 -26.91
C PRO A 652 6.87 3.06 -27.44
N GLY A 653 7.01 3.05 -28.76
CA GLY A 653 8.19 3.56 -29.48
C GLY A 653 8.40 5.08 -29.39
N VAL A 654 9.51 5.57 -29.96
CA VAL A 654 9.92 7.00 -29.93
C VAL A 654 8.84 7.95 -30.47
N ILE A 655 8.28 7.65 -31.65
CA ILE A 655 7.30 8.52 -32.31
C ILE A 655 5.98 8.59 -31.52
N PRO A 656 5.37 7.45 -31.12
CA PRO A 656 4.19 7.46 -30.25
C PRO A 656 4.42 8.21 -28.94
N SER A 657 5.53 7.94 -28.23
CA SER A 657 5.89 8.60 -26.97
C SER A 657 5.98 10.12 -27.11
N LYS A 658 6.75 10.59 -28.10
CA LYS A 658 6.86 12.02 -28.41
C LYS A 658 5.52 12.68 -28.77
N THR A 659 4.67 11.95 -29.50
CA THR A 659 3.36 12.47 -29.93
C THR A 659 2.40 12.56 -28.74
N CYS A 660 2.37 11.53 -27.88
CA CYS A 660 1.46 11.45 -26.74
C CYS A 660 1.84 12.41 -25.61
N MET A 661 3.14 12.67 -25.41
CA MET A 661 3.62 13.66 -24.46
C MET A 661 3.22 15.09 -24.84
N ASP A 662 2.97 15.35 -26.13
CA ASP A 662 2.45 16.63 -26.63
C ASP A 662 0.92 16.52 -26.85
N LYS A 663 0.15 17.05 -25.90
CA LYS A 663 -1.34 16.97 -25.91
C LYS A 663 -1.95 17.59 -27.17
N VAL A 664 -1.28 18.59 -27.76
CA VAL A 664 -1.71 19.25 -29.00
C VAL A 664 -1.44 18.33 -30.20
N ALA A 665 -0.25 17.74 -30.28
CA ALA A 665 0.10 16.79 -31.33
C ALA A 665 -0.81 15.56 -31.30
N THR A 666 -1.11 15.04 -30.12
CA THR A 666 -2.07 13.94 -29.91
C THR A 666 -3.44 14.28 -30.49
N SER A 667 -3.96 15.47 -30.15
CA SER A 667 -5.26 15.93 -30.66
C SER A 667 -5.26 16.05 -32.19
N LEU A 668 -4.21 16.65 -32.77
CA LEU A 668 -4.08 16.78 -34.22
C LEU A 668 -4.02 15.42 -34.93
N ALA A 669 -3.33 14.44 -34.35
CA ALA A 669 -3.25 13.08 -34.90
C ALA A 669 -4.62 12.39 -34.96
N LEU A 670 -5.51 12.70 -34.01
CA LEU A 670 -6.82 12.05 -33.87
C LEU A 670 -7.99 12.81 -34.51
N ASN A 671 -7.83 14.09 -34.87
CA ASN A 671 -8.91 14.94 -35.40
C ASN A 671 -9.71 14.32 -36.57
N HIS A 672 -9.06 13.55 -37.42
CA HIS A 672 -9.70 12.90 -38.58
C HIS A 672 -10.68 11.78 -38.19
N LEU A 673 -10.67 11.34 -36.93
CA LEU A 673 -11.53 10.29 -36.39
C LEU A 673 -12.86 10.80 -35.81
N ALA A 674 -13.11 12.12 -35.83
CA ALA A 674 -14.34 12.72 -35.32
C ALA A 674 -15.62 12.10 -35.93
N THR A 675 -15.57 11.76 -37.22
CA THR A 675 -16.69 11.10 -37.93
C THR A 675 -16.93 9.65 -37.49
N ARG A 676 -15.99 9.07 -36.72
CA ARG A 676 -16.02 7.71 -36.19
C ARG A 676 -16.27 7.67 -34.68
N GLY A 677 -16.69 8.78 -34.06
CA GLY A 677 -17.04 8.83 -32.63
C GLY A 677 -15.85 9.05 -31.68
N VAL A 678 -14.67 9.39 -32.21
CA VAL A 678 -13.48 9.79 -31.44
C VAL A 678 -13.30 11.30 -31.58
N LEU A 679 -13.57 12.04 -30.51
CA LEU A 679 -13.58 13.49 -30.44
C LEU A 679 -12.32 14.01 -29.73
N THR A 680 -11.93 15.22 -30.08
CA THR A 680 -10.84 15.98 -29.45
C THR A 680 -11.36 17.33 -28.98
N ILE A 681 -10.79 17.86 -27.90
CA ILE A 681 -11.22 19.14 -27.33
C ILE A 681 -10.57 20.27 -28.14
N ASN A 682 -11.40 21.22 -28.58
CA ASN A 682 -10.92 22.45 -29.21
C ASN A 682 -10.08 23.26 -28.20
N ASN A 683 -8.86 23.61 -28.56
CA ASN A 683 -7.92 24.25 -27.65
C ASN A 683 -7.17 25.43 -28.30
N ASP A 684 -6.65 26.32 -27.44
CA ASP A 684 -5.78 27.43 -27.80
C ASP A 684 -4.47 27.32 -27.01
N VAL A 685 -3.34 27.49 -27.69
CA VAL A 685 -2.01 27.32 -27.09
C VAL A 685 -1.32 28.68 -27.01
N ARG A 686 -0.85 29.05 -25.81
CA ARG A 686 -0.13 30.30 -25.57
C ARG A 686 1.26 30.04 -25.01
N LYS A 687 2.21 30.89 -25.39
CA LYS A 687 3.53 30.90 -24.75
C LYS A 687 3.46 31.62 -23.42
N LYS A 688 4.26 31.18 -22.45
CA LYS A 688 4.45 31.86 -21.17
C LYS A 688 4.75 33.35 -21.36
N GLU A 689 5.64 33.69 -22.29
CA GLU A 689 6.01 35.08 -22.60
C GLU A 689 4.80 35.94 -23.02
N ASP A 690 3.92 35.40 -23.86
CA ASP A 690 2.73 36.12 -24.32
C ASP A 690 1.74 36.35 -23.17
N LEU A 691 1.63 35.38 -22.25
CA LEU A 691 0.78 35.48 -21.06
C LEU A 691 1.28 36.54 -20.06
N LEU A 692 2.59 36.77 -20.00
CA LEU A 692 3.20 37.77 -19.11
C LEU A 692 3.15 39.19 -19.68
N ASN A 693 3.13 39.32 -21.01
CA ASN A 693 3.24 40.62 -21.69
C ASN A 693 1.89 41.29 -22.00
N ILE A 694 0.80 40.52 -22.04
CA ILE A 694 -0.54 41.02 -22.41
C ILE A 694 -1.42 41.10 -21.15
N PRO A 695 -2.24 42.16 -20.96
CA PRO A 695 -3.17 42.22 -19.85
C PRO A 695 -4.11 41.01 -19.82
N THR A 696 -4.26 40.37 -18.66
CA THR A 696 -5.03 39.12 -18.52
C THR A 696 -6.51 39.26 -18.87
N VAL A 697 -7.07 40.46 -18.76
CA VAL A 697 -8.46 40.76 -19.18
C VAL A 697 -8.62 40.62 -20.70
N ASP A 698 -7.64 41.08 -21.46
CA ASP A 698 -7.65 41.00 -22.92
C ASP A 698 -7.47 39.55 -23.39
N ILE A 699 -6.54 38.82 -22.73
CA ILE A 699 -6.32 37.40 -22.96
C ILE A 699 -7.61 36.61 -22.67
N TRP A 700 -8.26 36.86 -21.54
CA TRP A 700 -9.50 36.19 -21.16
C TRP A 700 -10.61 36.42 -22.18
N HIS A 701 -10.79 37.66 -22.66
CA HIS A 701 -11.80 37.98 -23.66
C HIS A 701 -11.53 37.28 -25.01
N ASP A 702 -10.28 37.29 -25.46
CA ASP A 702 -9.85 36.60 -26.69
C ASP A 702 -10.10 35.09 -26.61
N LEU A 703 -9.67 34.46 -25.50
CA LEU A 703 -9.85 33.02 -25.28
C LEU A 703 -11.32 32.61 -25.21
N THR A 704 -12.12 33.29 -24.40
CA THR A 704 -13.56 32.97 -24.23
C THR A 704 -14.36 33.20 -25.51
N SER A 705 -14.02 34.22 -26.30
CA SER A 705 -14.62 34.46 -27.60
C SER A 705 -14.22 33.39 -28.63
N LYS A 706 -12.94 33.00 -28.67
CA LYS A 706 -12.42 32.01 -29.63
C LYS A 706 -12.90 30.59 -29.34
N LEU A 707 -12.91 30.21 -28.07
CA LEU A 707 -13.32 28.86 -27.61
C LEU A 707 -14.82 28.74 -27.35
N GLN A 708 -15.56 29.85 -27.42
CA GLN A 708 -17.02 29.93 -27.24
C GLN A 708 -17.49 29.31 -25.91
N CYS A 709 -16.83 29.67 -24.82
CA CYS A 709 -17.10 29.11 -23.49
C CYS A 709 -17.01 30.17 -22.39
N GLU A 710 -17.74 29.95 -21.29
CA GLU A 710 -17.72 30.82 -20.11
C GLU A 710 -16.62 30.45 -19.11
N THR A 711 -16.25 29.17 -19.05
CA THR A 711 -15.21 28.66 -18.15
C THR A 711 -14.15 27.87 -18.92
N LEU A 712 -12.89 28.09 -18.54
CA LEU A 712 -11.72 27.49 -19.18
C LEU A 712 -11.04 26.49 -18.25
N CYS A 713 -10.48 25.45 -18.83
CA CYS A 713 -9.46 24.61 -18.22
C CYS A 713 -8.10 25.08 -18.78
N VAL A 714 -7.14 25.32 -17.88
CA VAL A 714 -5.76 25.63 -18.23
C VAL A 714 -4.88 24.45 -17.83
N LYS A 715 -3.95 24.04 -18.69
CA LYS A 715 -2.99 22.96 -18.42
C LYS A 715 -1.68 23.14 -19.18
N PRO A 716 -0.54 22.63 -18.68
CA PRO A 716 0.70 22.61 -19.45
C PRO A 716 0.61 21.72 -20.69
N ALA A 717 1.36 22.06 -21.74
CA ALA A 717 1.31 21.32 -23.00
C ALA A 717 2.07 19.98 -22.99
N ARG A 718 3.15 19.90 -22.20
CA ARG A 718 4.15 18.81 -22.24
C ARG A 718 4.55 18.28 -20.86
N ASP A 719 3.63 18.34 -19.90
CA ASP A 719 3.84 17.83 -18.55
C ASP A 719 2.79 16.78 -18.19
N GLY A 720 3.11 16.00 -17.16
CA GLY A 720 2.33 14.86 -16.69
C GLY A 720 0.89 15.16 -16.25
N CYS A 721 0.14 14.11 -15.93
CA CYS A 721 -1.32 14.04 -16.01
C CYS A 721 -2.14 15.08 -15.22
N SER A 722 -1.57 15.77 -14.24
CA SER A 722 -2.34 16.65 -13.33
C SER A 722 -1.59 17.87 -12.81
N THR A 723 -0.33 18.06 -13.22
CA THR A 723 0.47 19.17 -12.74
C THR A 723 0.09 20.44 -13.50
N GLY A 724 -0.22 21.52 -12.78
CA GLY A 724 -0.60 22.82 -13.34
C GLY A 724 -1.99 22.85 -13.97
N VAL A 725 -2.85 21.86 -13.73
CA VAL A 725 -4.23 21.87 -14.27
C VAL A 725 -5.15 22.70 -13.38
N ALA A 726 -5.85 23.68 -13.94
CA ALA A 726 -6.76 24.54 -13.18
C ALA A 726 -8.05 24.90 -13.95
N ARG A 727 -9.17 25.04 -13.23
CA ARG A 727 -10.40 25.63 -13.77
C ARG A 727 -10.40 27.13 -13.51
N LEU A 728 -10.47 27.91 -14.59
CA LEU A 728 -10.56 29.36 -14.55
C LEU A 728 -11.99 29.79 -14.89
N CYS A 729 -12.58 30.66 -14.07
CA CYS A 729 -13.94 31.16 -14.27
C CYS A 729 -13.98 32.67 -14.58
N CYS A 730 -12.86 33.38 -14.42
CA CYS A 730 -12.77 34.79 -14.74
C CYS A 730 -11.33 35.22 -15.03
N ALA A 731 -11.17 36.45 -15.53
CA ALA A 731 -9.86 37.07 -15.79
C ALA A 731 -8.98 37.19 -14.53
N ASN A 732 -9.57 37.28 -13.33
CA ASN A 732 -8.81 37.32 -12.08
C ASN A 732 -8.17 35.97 -11.76
N ASP A 733 -8.86 34.86 -12.04
CA ASP A 733 -8.29 33.51 -11.87
C ASP A 733 -7.09 33.32 -12.81
N LEU A 734 -7.22 33.80 -14.06
CA LEU A 734 -6.11 33.81 -15.01
C LEU A 734 -4.93 34.63 -14.49
N ALA A 735 -5.17 35.79 -13.86
CA ALA A 735 -4.11 36.60 -13.27
C ALA A 735 -3.36 35.88 -12.14
N VAL A 736 -4.08 35.13 -11.29
CA VAL A 736 -3.47 34.31 -10.24
C VAL A 736 -2.60 33.20 -10.85
N TYR A 737 -3.09 32.53 -11.90
CA TYR A 737 -2.34 31.46 -12.57
C TYR A 737 -1.09 32.00 -13.30
N VAL A 738 -1.20 33.12 -14.01
CA VAL A 738 -0.07 33.77 -14.70
C VAL A 738 0.97 34.24 -13.70
N LYS A 739 0.56 34.80 -12.57
CA LYS A 739 1.49 35.18 -11.50
C LYS A 739 2.23 33.97 -10.92
N ALA A 740 1.56 32.84 -10.75
CA ALA A 740 2.21 31.62 -10.29
C ALA A 740 3.27 31.12 -11.30
N LEU A 741 3.02 31.27 -12.61
CA LEU A 741 4.02 31.00 -13.65
C LEU A 741 5.19 32.00 -13.61
N GLU A 742 4.92 33.28 -13.39
CA GLU A 742 5.95 34.34 -13.27
C GLU A 742 6.89 34.08 -12.10
N ASP A 743 6.32 33.84 -10.93
CA ASP A 743 7.04 33.62 -9.67
C ASP A 743 7.66 32.21 -9.58
N CYS A 744 7.45 31.36 -10.60
CA CYS A 744 7.86 29.95 -10.61
C CYS A 744 7.45 29.21 -9.33
N LEU A 745 6.22 29.47 -8.85
CA LEU A 745 5.74 28.86 -7.63
C LEU A 745 5.67 27.34 -7.79
N PRO A 746 6.13 26.55 -6.81
CA PRO A 746 5.99 25.10 -6.88
C PRO A 746 4.54 24.64 -6.73
N ARG A 747 3.67 25.47 -6.11
CA ARG A 747 2.27 25.15 -5.81
C ARG A 747 1.41 26.41 -5.79
N ILE A 748 0.17 26.29 -6.26
CA ILE A 748 -0.90 27.29 -6.04
C ILE A 748 -1.72 26.83 -4.82
N PRO A 749 -1.83 27.65 -3.74
CA PRO A 749 -2.60 27.30 -2.56
C PRO A 749 -4.07 27.04 -2.85
N SER A 750 -4.74 26.22 -2.04
CA SER A 750 -6.18 25.97 -2.16
C SER A 750 -7.01 27.25 -2.05
N ASN A 751 -8.12 27.29 -2.80
CA ASN A 751 -9.07 28.42 -2.84
C ASN A 751 -8.42 29.77 -3.20
N SER A 752 -7.37 29.76 -4.01
CA SER A 752 -6.77 30.96 -4.61
C SER A 752 -7.58 31.50 -5.80
N PHE A 753 -8.43 30.69 -6.41
CA PHE A 753 -9.35 31.06 -7.49
C PHE A 753 -10.77 31.34 -6.99
N SER A 754 -11.60 31.90 -7.87
CA SER A 754 -13.00 32.28 -7.61
C SER A 754 -13.90 31.10 -7.24
N LYS A 755 -13.62 29.90 -7.76
CA LYS A 755 -14.22 28.64 -7.34
C LYS A 755 -13.33 27.92 -6.34
N ALA A 756 -13.95 27.21 -5.40
CA ALA A 756 -13.22 26.39 -4.44
C ALA A 756 -12.41 25.29 -5.14
N HIS A 757 -11.16 25.12 -4.74
CA HIS A 757 -10.24 24.13 -5.30
C HIS A 757 -9.19 23.72 -4.27
N GLY A 758 -8.65 22.49 -4.41
CA GLY A 758 -7.51 22.01 -3.64
C GLY A 758 -6.19 22.69 -4.02
N THR A 759 -5.08 22.32 -3.37
CA THR A 759 -3.75 22.79 -3.77
C THR A 759 -3.41 22.26 -5.16
N ILE A 760 -2.80 23.08 -6.02
CA ILE A 760 -2.39 22.68 -7.38
C ILE A 760 -0.87 22.66 -7.43
N GLU A 761 -0.27 21.49 -7.67
CA GLU A 761 1.17 21.36 -7.94
C GLU A 761 1.49 21.97 -9.29
N MET A 762 2.54 22.79 -9.38
CA MET A 762 2.98 23.42 -10.64
C MET A 762 4.20 22.67 -11.21
N PRO A 763 4.38 22.63 -12.54
CA PRO A 763 5.50 21.93 -13.14
C PRO A 763 6.82 22.60 -12.77
N ASN A 764 7.85 21.78 -12.54
CA ASN A 764 9.22 22.22 -12.34
C ASN A 764 10.14 21.46 -13.31
N PRO A 765 10.77 22.13 -14.30
CA PRO A 765 10.75 23.58 -14.53
C PRO A 765 9.39 24.11 -15.02
N SER A 766 9.17 25.43 -14.88
CA SER A 766 7.94 26.09 -15.32
C SER A 766 7.68 25.84 -16.82
N PRO A 767 6.42 25.59 -17.23
CA PRO A 767 6.10 25.28 -18.61
C PRO A 767 6.25 26.50 -19.53
N ASN A 768 6.78 26.27 -20.74
CA ASN A 768 6.90 27.30 -21.77
C ASN A 768 5.61 27.49 -22.59
N LEU A 769 4.81 26.43 -22.72
CA LEU A 769 3.56 26.40 -23.48
C LEU A 769 2.42 25.93 -22.57
N VAL A 770 1.31 26.66 -22.63
CA VAL A 770 0.11 26.41 -21.84
C VAL A 770 -1.08 26.29 -22.79
N ILE A 771 -1.92 25.29 -22.55
CA ILE A 771 -3.13 24.98 -23.29
C ILE A 771 -4.33 25.54 -22.52
N PHE A 772 -5.23 26.21 -23.25
CA PHE A 772 -6.55 26.62 -22.79
C PHE A 772 -7.61 25.85 -23.58
N GLU A 773 -8.56 25.26 -22.87
CA GLU A 773 -9.66 24.51 -23.47
C GLU A 773 -10.97 24.77 -22.73
N PRO A 774 -12.14 24.60 -23.37
CA PRO A 774 -13.42 24.64 -22.67
C PRO A 774 -13.45 23.62 -21.53
N PHE A 775 -13.87 24.04 -20.35
CA PHE A 775 -14.08 23.10 -19.25
C PHE A 775 -15.29 22.21 -19.57
N ILE A 776 -15.08 20.89 -19.62
CA ILE A 776 -16.14 19.91 -19.92
C ILE A 776 -16.86 19.53 -18.62
N GLU A 777 -18.16 19.80 -18.56
CA GLU A 777 -18.98 19.40 -17.41
C GLU A 777 -19.35 17.91 -17.48
N THR A 778 -18.73 17.12 -16.61
CA THR A 778 -19.04 15.70 -16.43
C THR A 778 -20.11 15.51 -15.36
N ASP A 779 -20.90 14.44 -15.50
CA ASP A 779 -21.81 14.03 -14.45
C ASP A 779 -21.03 13.58 -13.20
N GLU A 780 -21.39 14.14 -12.06
CA GLU A 780 -20.93 13.66 -10.77
C GLU A 780 -21.61 12.32 -10.43
N ILE A 781 -20.80 11.35 -10.05
CA ILE A 781 -21.25 10.08 -9.51
C ILE A 781 -20.96 10.12 -8.01
N ILE A 782 -21.99 9.96 -7.19
CA ILE A 782 -21.85 10.02 -5.74
C ILE A 782 -22.17 8.65 -5.16
N VAL A 783 -21.26 8.12 -4.35
CA VAL A 783 -21.50 6.91 -3.56
C VAL A 783 -21.88 7.34 -2.14
N SER A 784 -23.14 7.12 -1.75
CA SER A 784 -23.60 7.43 -0.40
C SER A 784 -23.55 6.19 0.50
N SER A 785 -22.86 6.30 1.64
CA SER A 785 -22.98 5.36 2.76
C SER A 785 -24.07 5.89 3.69
N LYS A 786 -25.27 5.29 3.69
CA LYS A 786 -26.31 5.67 4.64
C LYS A 786 -26.16 4.87 5.93
N ALA A 787 -25.63 5.54 6.95
CA ALA A 787 -25.85 5.15 8.34
C ALA A 787 -27.33 5.41 8.71
N THR A 788 -28.21 4.41 8.53
CA THR A 788 -29.41 4.12 9.35
C THR A 788 -30.31 3.11 8.62
N ASN A 789 -30.30 1.86 9.11
CA ASN A 789 -31.38 0.85 9.09
C ASN A 789 -32.14 0.50 7.79
N GLU A 790 -31.62 0.75 6.59
CA GLU A 790 -32.09 0.09 5.35
C GLU A 790 -30.89 -0.26 4.46
N ASN A 791 -30.84 -1.51 3.99
CA ASN A 791 -29.71 -2.15 3.30
C ASN A 791 -29.27 -1.41 2.02
N GLY A 792 -27.98 -1.05 1.94
CA GLY A 792 -27.19 -0.87 0.70
C GLY A 792 -26.53 0.49 0.51
N HIS A 793 -25.27 0.50 0.06
CA HIS A 793 -24.62 1.66 -0.56
C HIS A 793 -25.39 2.05 -1.83
N ARG A 794 -25.89 3.28 -1.89
CA ARG A 794 -26.64 3.76 -3.06
C ARG A 794 -25.73 4.61 -3.95
N LEU A 795 -25.41 4.06 -5.12
CA LEU A 795 -24.83 4.82 -6.24
C LEU A 795 -25.89 5.81 -6.75
N MET A 796 -25.59 7.10 -6.64
CA MET A 796 -26.45 8.17 -7.13
C MET A 796 -25.79 8.83 -8.34
N TRP A 797 -26.47 8.70 -9.48
CA TRP A 797 -26.10 9.37 -10.72
C TRP A 797 -27.35 10.02 -11.30
N LYS A 798 -27.25 11.33 -11.59
CA LYS A 798 -28.39 12.12 -12.11
C LYS A 798 -28.44 12.16 -13.63
N GLY A 799 -27.31 11.92 -14.31
CA GLY A 799 -27.27 11.80 -15.76
C GLY A 799 -27.61 13.08 -16.52
N HIS A 800 -27.15 14.26 -16.06
CA HIS A 800 -27.47 15.53 -16.71
C HIS A 800 -26.66 15.76 -17.99
N SER A 801 -25.33 15.66 -17.93
CA SER A 801 -24.47 15.87 -19.10
C SER A 801 -24.35 14.62 -19.96
N ARG A 802 -24.60 13.43 -19.39
CA ARG A 802 -24.40 12.12 -20.03
C ARG A 802 -22.93 11.82 -20.35
N TRP A 803 -22.00 12.64 -19.87
CA TRP A 803 -20.56 12.45 -20.03
C TRP A 803 -19.95 12.08 -18.68
N VAL A 804 -19.15 11.01 -18.66
CA VAL A 804 -18.42 10.56 -17.48
C VAL A 804 -16.94 10.42 -17.81
N GLU A 805 -16.08 10.72 -16.84
CA GLU A 805 -14.64 10.51 -16.96
C GLU A 805 -14.31 9.03 -16.79
N VAL A 806 -13.56 8.47 -17.73
CA VAL A 806 -13.07 7.09 -17.70
C VAL A 806 -11.56 7.06 -17.89
N THR A 807 -10.95 6.07 -17.25
CA THR A 807 -9.57 5.69 -17.49
C THR A 807 -9.55 4.29 -18.06
N VAL A 808 -8.74 4.06 -19.10
CA VAL A 808 -8.69 2.79 -19.83
C VAL A 808 -7.25 2.40 -20.14
N GLY A 809 -6.83 1.25 -19.65
CA GLY A 809 -5.57 0.62 -20.02
C GLY A 809 -5.69 -0.04 -21.38
N VAL A 810 -4.65 0.12 -22.21
CA VAL A 810 -4.52 -0.58 -23.48
C VAL A 810 -3.25 -1.40 -23.48
N VAL A 811 -3.32 -2.62 -24.00
CA VAL A 811 -2.19 -3.56 -24.06
C VAL A 811 -2.19 -4.29 -25.39
N GLY A 812 -1.02 -4.51 -25.99
CA GLY A 812 -0.91 -5.30 -27.21
C GLY A 812 0.30 -4.94 -28.07
N LYS A 813 0.25 -5.34 -29.33
CA LYS A 813 1.26 -5.01 -30.34
C LYS A 813 0.82 -3.80 -31.15
N CYS A 814 1.76 -3.10 -31.77
CA CYS A 814 1.44 -2.05 -32.74
C CYS A 814 0.47 -2.57 -33.80
N GLY A 815 -0.66 -1.89 -33.98
CA GLY A 815 -1.74 -2.26 -34.91
C GLY A 815 -2.70 -3.34 -34.41
N SER A 816 -2.48 -3.88 -33.21
CA SER A 816 -3.37 -4.85 -32.53
C SER A 816 -3.42 -4.57 -31.03
N MET A 817 -3.58 -3.30 -30.66
CA MET A 817 -3.81 -2.89 -29.27
C MET A 817 -5.23 -3.25 -28.84
N HIS A 818 -5.36 -3.81 -27.64
CA HIS A 818 -6.63 -4.19 -27.03
C HIS A 818 -6.93 -3.32 -25.81
N SER A 819 -8.19 -2.92 -25.67
CA SER A 819 -8.66 -2.19 -24.50
C SER A 819 -8.99 -3.16 -23.36
N LEU A 820 -8.40 -2.91 -22.19
CA LEU A 820 -8.90 -3.48 -20.95
C LEU A 820 -10.26 -2.86 -20.62
N SER A 821 -10.96 -3.44 -19.65
CA SER A 821 -12.26 -2.99 -19.17
C SER A 821 -12.16 -1.56 -18.62
N PRO A 822 -12.91 -0.58 -19.15
CA PRO A 822 -12.85 0.80 -18.69
C PRO A 822 -13.14 0.94 -17.19
N SER A 823 -12.65 2.01 -16.57
CA SER A 823 -12.93 2.31 -15.15
C SER A 823 -13.45 3.72 -15.01
N VAL A 824 -14.52 3.89 -14.23
CA VAL A 824 -15.05 5.21 -13.88
C VAL A 824 -14.55 5.60 -12.50
N THR A 825 -13.89 6.74 -12.41
CA THR A 825 -13.37 7.29 -11.15
C THR A 825 -14.43 8.17 -10.51
N VAL A 826 -14.84 7.83 -9.29
CA VAL A 826 -15.75 8.64 -8.47
C VAL A 826 -14.98 9.81 -7.88
N LYS A 827 -15.40 11.06 -8.14
CA LYS A 827 -14.79 12.27 -7.57
C LYS A 827 -15.22 12.45 -6.11
N GLU A 828 -14.31 12.78 -5.19
CA GLU A 828 -14.68 13.03 -3.78
C GLU A 828 -15.08 14.49 -3.54
N SER A 829 -14.30 15.45 -4.06
CA SER A 829 -14.63 16.88 -3.97
C SER A 829 -13.93 17.72 -5.05
N GLY A 830 -14.66 18.67 -5.63
CA GLY A 830 -14.11 19.60 -6.62
C GLY A 830 -14.34 19.20 -8.09
N ASP A 831 -13.93 20.09 -8.99
CA ASP A 831 -14.24 20.00 -10.42
C ASP A 831 -13.23 19.14 -11.21
N ILE A 832 -12.00 18.99 -10.70
CA ILE A 832 -10.84 18.35 -11.37
C ILE A 832 -10.22 17.33 -10.40
N LEU A 833 -9.84 16.15 -10.90
CA LEU A 833 -9.11 15.15 -10.12
C LEU A 833 -7.71 15.66 -9.76
N SER A 834 -7.35 15.69 -8.47
CA SER A 834 -6.01 16.04 -8.01
C SER A 834 -4.98 14.97 -8.41
N LEU A 835 -3.69 15.30 -8.33
CA LEU A 835 -2.61 14.34 -8.58
C LEU A 835 -2.66 13.17 -7.57
N GLU A 836 -3.01 13.44 -6.32
CA GLU A 836 -3.27 12.41 -5.30
C GLU A 836 -4.52 11.59 -5.61
N GLU A 837 -5.57 12.18 -6.20
CA GLU A 837 -6.77 11.47 -6.64
C GLU A 837 -6.56 10.71 -7.96
N LYS A 838 -5.58 11.04 -8.79
CA LYS A 838 -5.20 10.23 -9.98
C LYS A 838 -4.18 9.15 -9.66
N PHE A 839 -3.26 9.42 -8.73
CA PHE A 839 -2.22 8.51 -8.26
C PHE A 839 -2.49 8.10 -6.81
N GLN A 840 -3.62 7.43 -6.64
CA GLN A 840 -4.34 7.13 -5.39
C GLN A 840 -3.58 6.30 -4.34
N ASP A 841 -2.38 5.82 -4.69
CA ASP A 841 -1.54 4.94 -3.86
C ASP A 841 -0.54 5.69 -2.96
N ILE A 842 -0.37 7.00 -3.15
CA ILE A 842 0.64 7.79 -2.39
C ILE A 842 0.18 8.04 -0.94
N THR A 843 -1.11 7.88 -0.61
CA THR A 843 -1.67 8.28 0.68
C THR A 843 -2.29 7.12 1.47
N CYS A 844 -1.48 6.27 2.11
CA CYS A 844 -1.88 5.24 3.10
C CYS A 844 -2.79 5.72 4.27
N LEU A 845 -3.15 7.01 4.43
CA LEU A 845 -4.13 7.48 5.42
C LEU A 845 -5.50 7.81 4.87
N THR A 846 -5.58 8.51 3.75
CA THR A 846 -6.87 9.00 3.26
C THR A 846 -7.49 8.00 2.30
N GLY A 847 -6.71 7.05 1.78
CA GLY A 847 -6.98 6.53 0.45
C GLY A 847 -6.93 7.67 -0.57
N GLY A 848 -6.59 7.40 -1.81
CA GLY A 848 -7.24 8.20 -2.85
C GLY A 848 -8.72 7.91 -2.72
N THR A 849 -9.51 8.90 -2.35
CA THR A 849 -10.94 8.74 -2.01
C THR A 849 -11.82 8.41 -3.22
N GLY A 850 -11.22 8.38 -4.41
CA GLY A 850 -11.87 7.92 -5.61
C GLY A 850 -12.11 6.41 -5.62
N ILE A 851 -13.37 6.04 -5.64
CA ILE A 851 -13.83 4.67 -5.90
C ILE A 851 -13.67 4.41 -7.41
N ASN A 852 -12.91 3.38 -7.77
CA ASN A 852 -12.76 2.95 -9.16
C ASN A 852 -13.78 1.86 -9.47
N LEU A 853 -14.78 2.20 -10.29
CA LEU A 853 -15.82 1.29 -10.70
C LEU A 853 -15.38 0.55 -11.98
N THR A 854 -14.92 -0.68 -11.80
CA THR A 854 -14.33 -1.53 -12.86
C THR A 854 -15.01 -2.90 -12.90
N PRO A 855 -15.65 -3.31 -14.01
CA PRO A 855 -16.09 -2.44 -15.11
C PRO A 855 -17.14 -1.41 -14.61
N PRO A 856 -17.49 -0.39 -15.42
CA PRO A 856 -18.47 0.59 -15.01
C PRO A 856 -19.85 -0.09 -14.84
N PRO A 857 -20.65 0.29 -13.82
CA PRO A 857 -21.93 -0.36 -13.58
C PRO A 857 -22.88 -0.14 -14.76
N MET A 858 -23.65 -1.17 -15.09
CA MET A 858 -24.65 -1.14 -16.16
C MET A 858 -25.73 -0.06 -15.96
N SER A 859 -25.90 0.45 -14.74
CA SER A 859 -26.77 1.57 -14.43
C SER A 859 -26.24 2.92 -14.93
N ILE A 860 -24.93 3.03 -15.19
CA ILE A 860 -24.28 4.24 -15.70
C ILE A 860 -24.06 4.08 -17.20
N ILE A 861 -23.29 3.07 -17.62
CA ILE A 861 -22.92 2.84 -19.02
C ILE A 861 -23.56 1.54 -19.50
N SER A 862 -24.32 1.60 -20.59
CA SER A 862 -24.91 0.39 -21.18
C SER A 862 -23.83 -0.51 -21.78
N LYS A 863 -24.04 -1.84 -21.79
CA LYS A 863 -23.09 -2.80 -22.40
C LYS A 863 -22.73 -2.40 -23.83
N LYS A 864 -23.69 -1.94 -24.63
CA LYS A 864 -23.45 -1.51 -26.01
C LYS A 864 -22.57 -0.25 -26.09
N ALA A 865 -22.79 0.72 -25.21
CA ALA A 865 -21.96 1.92 -25.14
C ALA A 865 -20.55 1.59 -24.62
N LEU A 866 -20.43 0.65 -23.68
CA LEU A 866 -19.17 0.17 -23.14
C LEU A 866 -18.33 -0.54 -24.21
N GLU A 867 -18.92 -1.46 -24.99
CA GLU A 867 -18.20 -2.11 -26.10
C GLU A 867 -17.72 -1.09 -27.15
N ARG A 868 -18.58 -0.12 -27.52
CA ARG A 868 -18.18 0.96 -28.43
C ARG A 868 -17.06 1.82 -27.87
N CYS A 869 -17.10 2.12 -26.57
CA CYS A 869 -16.01 2.80 -25.90
C CYS A 869 -14.70 2.01 -26.05
N LYS A 870 -14.72 0.69 -25.82
CA LYS A 870 -13.54 -0.18 -26.02
C LYS A 870 -13.05 -0.10 -27.47
N GLU A 871 -13.94 -0.24 -28.45
CA GLU A 871 -13.60 -0.13 -29.89
C GLU A 871 -12.97 1.22 -30.25
N HIS A 872 -13.51 2.32 -29.71
CA HIS A 872 -12.95 3.66 -29.93
C HIS A 872 -11.58 3.83 -29.27
N ILE A 873 -11.39 3.32 -28.05
CA ILE A 873 -10.11 3.35 -27.34
C ILE A 873 -9.05 2.52 -28.09
N GLU A 874 -9.41 1.34 -28.61
CA GLU A 874 -8.54 0.54 -29.47
C GLU A 874 -8.19 1.28 -30.77
N LEU A 875 -9.17 1.94 -31.39
CA LEU A 875 -8.95 2.74 -32.58
C LEU A 875 -7.97 3.89 -32.32
N ILE A 876 -8.11 4.58 -31.19
CA ILE A 876 -7.18 5.64 -30.74
C ILE A 876 -5.77 5.06 -30.60
N ALA A 877 -5.63 3.97 -29.83
CA ALA A 877 -4.33 3.37 -29.54
C ALA A 877 -3.61 2.92 -30.82
N ASN A 878 -4.33 2.28 -31.73
CA ASN A 878 -3.78 1.83 -33.01
C ASN A 878 -3.46 2.99 -33.96
N THR A 879 -4.24 4.08 -33.95
CA THR A 879 -3.97 5.28 -34.77
C THR A 879 -2.70 6.01 -34.30
N LEU A 880 -2.47 6.07 -32.99
CA LEU A 880 -1.26 6.63 -32.40
C LEU A 880 -0.06 5.68 -32.47
N GLN A 881 -0.25 4.47 -33.02
CA GLN A 881 0.78 3.43 -33.12
C GLN A 881 1.36 3.03 -31.75
N LEU A 882 0.51 3.02 -30.72
CA LEU A 882 0.89 2.53 -29.40
C LEU A 882 1.22 1.04 -29.47
N GLU A 883 2.11 0.60 -28.58
CA GLU A 883 2.50 -0.80 -28.42
C GLU A 883 2.95 -1.07 -26.98
N GLY A 884 2.95 -2.34 -26.57
CA GLY A 884 3.22 -2.73 -25.20
C GLY A 884 2.02 -2.40 -24.32
N PHE A 885 2.06 -1.26 -23.62
CA PHE A 885 1.00 -0.80 -22.75
C PHE A 885 0.92 0.72 -22.72
N SER A 886 -0.26 1.26 -22.45
CA SER A 886 -0.50 2.69 -22.20
C SER A 886 -1.79 2.88 -21.41
N ARG A 887 -2.02 4.08 -20.88
CA ARG A 887 -3.28 4.47 -20.24
C ARG A 887 -3.89 5.63 -21.02
N ILE A 888 -5.15 5.51 -21.37
CA ILE A 888 -5.91 6.56 -22.06
C ILE A 888 -6.96 7.08 -21.08
N ASP A 889 -6.90 8.37 -20.81
CA ASP A 889 -7.89 9.09 -20.00
C ASP A 889 -8.82 9.85 -20.97
N ALA A 890 -10.12 9.69 -20.77
CA ALA A 890 -11.13 10.18 -21.70
C ALA A 890 -12.46 10.50 -21.00
N PHE A 891 -13.27 11.36 -21.61
CA PHE A 891 -14.69 11.44 -21.30
C PHE A 891 -15.48 10.54 -22.26
N VAL A 892 -16.46 9.81 -21.72
CA VAL A 892 -17.31 8.92 -22.51
C VAL A 892 -18.76 9.36 -22.40
N ASN A 893 -19.43 9.42 -23.54
CA ASN A 893 -20.88 9.54 -23.57
C ASN A 893 -21.50 8.18 -23.23
N VAL A 894 -22.23 8.13 -22.12
CA VAL A 894 -22.80 6.90 -21.54
C VAL A 894 -23.83 6.19 -22.44
N ASP A 895 -24.42 6.91 -23.41
CA ASP A 895 -25.45 6.40 -24.31
C ASP A 895 -24.87 5.98 -25.67
N SER A 896 -24.06 6.84 -26.29
CA SER A 896 -23.51 6.59 -27.63
C SER A 896 -22.25 5.72 -27.61
N GLY A 897 -21.44 5.82 -26.55
CA GLY A 897 -20.09 5.26 -26.45
C GLY A 897 -19.03 6.13 -27.13
N GLU A 898 -19.37 7.35 -27.55
CA GLU A 898 -18.41 8.32 -28.09
C GLU A 898 -17.37 8.70 -27.04
N VAL A 899 -16.13 8.88 -27.50
CA VAL A 899 -14.97 9.12 -26.65
C VAL A 899 -14.42 10.49 -26.96
N LEU A 900 -14.27 11.34 -25.95
CA LEU A 900 -13.58 12.63 -26.02
C LEU A 900 -12.25 12.49 -25.27
N ILE A 901 -11.13 12.56 -26.00
CA ILE A 901 -9.79 12.33 -25.43
C ILE A 901 -9.42 13.44 -24.46
N ILE A 902 -8.89 13.06 -23.29
CA ILE A 902 -8.23 13.97 -22.35
C ILE A 902 -6.71 13.90 -22.54
N GLU A 903 -6.13 12.70 -22.40
CA GLU A 903 -4.70 12.46 -22.53
C GLU A 903 -4.37 10.97 -22.75
N VAL A 904 -3.16 10.72 -23.25
CA VAL A 904 -2.59 9.38 -23.44
C VAL A 904 -1.25 9.33 -22.72
N ASN A 905 -1.11 8.39 -21.80
CA ASN A 905 0.08 8.20 -20.98
C ASN A 905 0.79 6.92 -21.44
N THR A 906 2.01 7.08 -21.96
CA THR A 906 2.78 6.00 -22.56
C THR A 906 3.51 5.14 -21.54
N VAL A 907 3.81 5.69 -20.36
CA VAL A 907 4.33 4.96 -19.20
C VAL A 907 3.45 5.27 -17.99
N PRO A 908 2.25 4.67 -17.89
CA PRO A 908 1.35 4.94 -16.76
C PRO A 908 1.87 4.39 -15.43
N GLY A 909 1.45 5.00 -14.32
CA GLY A 909 1.74 4.54 -12.96
C GLY A 909 1.34 3.07 -12.71
N MET A 910 2.26 2.29 -12.13
CA MET A 910 2.15 0.83 -11.90
C MET A 910 2.27 0.47 -10.42
N THR A 911 1.77 1.32 -9.54
CA THR A 911 1.68 1.07 -8.11
C THR A 911 0.69 -0.08 -7.79
N PRO A 912 0.75 -0.73 -6.62
CA PRO A 912 -0.03 -1.96 -6.35
C PRO A 912 -1.56 -1.86 -6.48
N SER A 913 -2.16 -0.68 -6.30
CA SER A 913 -3.61 -0.43 -6.48
C SER A 913 -3.92 0.49 -7.66
N THR A 914 -2.99 0.60 -8.61
CA THR A 914 -3.25 1.29 -9.89
C THR A 914 -4.49 0.71 -10.58
N VAL A 915 -5.24 1.59 -11.24
CA VAL A 915 -6.42 1.22 -12.02
C VAL A 915 -6.13 0.12 -13.05
N LEU A 916 -4.92 0.07 -13.63
CA LEU A 916 -4.53 -0.96 -14.59
C LEU A 916 -4.60 -2.38 -14.01
N ILE A 917 -4.24 -2.55 -12.73
CA ILE A 917 -4.33 -3.86 -12.05
C ILE A 917 -5.80 -4.22 -11.83
N HIS A 918 -6.66 -3.27 -11.45
CA HIS A 918 -8.11 -3.53 -11.33
C HIS A 918 -8.72 -3.94 -12.66
N GLN A 919 -8.31 -3.29 -13.75
CA GLN A 919 -8.79 -3.61 -15.09
C GLN A 919 -8.31 -4.98 -15.55
N ALA A 920 -7.03 -5.30 -15.33
CA ALA A 920 -6.47 -6.62 -15.63
C ALA A 920 -7.16 -7.75 -14.84
N LEU A 921 -7.50 -7.50 -13.57
CA LEU A 921 -8.24 -8.44 -12.71
C LEU A 921 -9.73 -8.55 -13.08
N ALA A 922 -10.30 -7.57 -13.79
CA ALA A 922 -11.67 -7.58 -14.27
C ALA A 922 -11.84 -8.29 -15.63
N GLU A 923 -10.75 -8.60 -16.32
CA GLU A 923 -10.80 -9.41 -17.55
C GLU A 923 -11.15 -10.87 -17.26
N GLU A 924 -11.63 -11.59 -18.29
CA GLU A 924 -11.95 -13.01 -18.21
C GLU A 924 -11.04 -13.82 -19.17
N PRO A 925 -10.11 -14.68 -18.66
CA PRO A 925 -9.79 -14.90 -17.26
C PRO A 925 -9.01 -13.73 -16.61
N PRO A 926 -9.08 -13.57 -15.27
CA PRO A 926 -8.42 -12.47 -14.57
C PRO A 926 -6.89 -12.57 -14.67
N MET A 927 -6.24 -11.44 -14.97
CA MET A 927 -4.77 -11.34 -15.04
C MET A 927 -4.22 -10.75 -13.74
N TYR A 928 -3.56 -11.57 -12.93
CA TYR A 928 -2.92 -11.13 -11.69
C TYR A 928 -1.64 -10.34 -11.94
N PRO A 929 -1.19 -9.46 -11.02
CA PRO A 929 -0.05 -8.56 -11.23
C PRO A 929 1.21 -9.22 -11.81
N ARG A 930 1.62 -10.38 -11.26
CA ARG A 930 2.76 -11.16 -11.77
C ARG A 930 2.61 -11.56 -13.24
N GLN A 931 1.41 -12.00 -13.63
CA GLN A 931 1.11 -12.40 -15.01
C GLN A 931 1.01 -11.18 -15.92
N PHE A 932 0.40 -10.10 -15.44
CA PHE A 932 0.27 -8.84 -16.16
C PHE A 932 1.63 -8.24 -16.50
N PHE A 933 2.52 -8.04 -15.52
CA PHE A 933 3.87 -7.50 -15.79
C PHE A 933 4.71 -8.44 -16.66
N ARG A 934 4.54 -9.76 -16.53
CA ARG A 934 5.23 -10.71 -17.39
C ARG A 934 4.77 -10.61 -18.84
N MET A 935 3.47 -10.47 -19.08
CA MET A 935 2.92 -10.24 -20.41
C MET A 935 3.51 -8.98 -21.06
N LEU A 936 3.67 -7.89 -20.29
CA LEU A 936 4.28 -6.66 -20.80
C LEU A 936 5.74 -6.86 -21.24
N LEU A 937 6.52 -7.63 -20.48
CA LEU A 937 7.87 -8.02 -20.89
C LEU A 937 7.89 -8.91 -22.14
N ASP A 938 6.98 -9.88 -22.23
CA ASP A 938 6.92 -10.76 -23.38
C ASP A 938 6.54 -9.99 -24.66
N LEU A 939 5.69 -8.95 -24.56
CA LEU A 939 5.40 -8.03 -25.67
C LEU A 939 6.65 -7.25 -26.12
N ALA A 940 7.43 -6.72 -25.19
CA ALA A 940 8.70 -6.03 -25.49
C ALA A 940 9.71 -6.93 -26.22
N LEU A 941 9.77 -8.20 -25.81
CA LEU A 941 10.63 -9.20 -26.44
C LEU A 941 10.20 -9.58 -27.85
N GLU A 942 8.89 -9.58 -28.12
CA GLU A 942 8.35 -9.90 -29.43
C GLU A 942 8.60 -8.77 -30.45
N ARG A 943 8.73 -7.53 -29.99
CA ARG A 943 9.11 -6.38 -30.83
C ARG A 943 10.52 -6.51 -31.41
N SER A 944 11.42 -7.21 -30.72
CA SER A 944 12.84 -7.29 -31.06
C SER A 944 13.20 -8.46 -31.98
N LYS A 945 12.20 -9.18 -32.47
CA LYS A 945 12.32 -10.25 -33.47
C LYS A 945 11.75 -9.78 -34.80
#